data_AF-A0AAD9PJ92-F1
#
_entry.id   AF-A0AAD9PJ92-F1
#
_cell.length_a   1.000
_cell.length_b   1.000
_cell.length_c   1.000
_cell.angle_alpha   90.00
_cell.angle_beta   90.00
_cell.angle_gamma   90.00
#
_symmetry.space_group_name_H-M   'P 1'
#
loop_
_entity.id
_entity.type
_entity.pdbx_description
1 polymer ?
#
loop_
_entity_poly.entity_id
_entity_poly.type
_entity_poly.pdbx_seq_one_letter_code
_entity_poly.pdbx_strand_id
1 'polypeptide(L)'
;MLLTSIGVFGPGDNIPVFKDSSAGSDIPRSLDPGGNAEGGGALSRYSRAPELQVKNYVLNFNIVCGRDFIPQNGLFGIILEPFVKVYHAGIEEKTAIVRNNPNPEWQSTIFLPCITPTFVSFSSCAKRYICDAMQLHSMKLHESKTTYAIQDELVTLEVWNGETNGVLLHYESIELRHLFNNAYQPHWINIYCQQSPYDILNLVKNLVVTSQECLTDYGGRILISASAVQVQAAPTKGIKPCRSVIQPPIRKKILWCDIYEIVPLTESPPTIDLVVSIGPHSIKTRPLKISNHRTYQINNENGRLAPLEIVVSSLFSNPMASFAGASDDDLWDIFIYLYEVNDWGGSERMRYAWKRIPFERVNKQGLKPMWCLLSSCSNFGQDLFNVLMTFQLQNNDEGVRNKRIEYTLNRYIFRAMIYEALHLPCLDFNNFPNSSVEIELAGYFIKSSTAKTSLHPSFYESKEIQVLLPSNLLLAPDVTISIFSEPQLIFTNRELLCTGQYSLSKIPKEWTKAPTWVQLKSQKNVLHRPFVLVAFELIPLVEYKNDPERYPFFDDIRPSTIPSLISLLLIGIRLFRPISTPRIVIQIGVNESKKRFKVGKPTSGSAGNYNFLTTHEILVDLPKRMQHHSFLEFLIYDDQECVGITYLTLNPLLPWLTPEERSASRDLFRIQVLEDFLATGEVAGNVEKPEAFLKPAAQPAVQDDIDSMNVKVYEAFDFVSLKRAGESPERMGSISENGNDLMNSDGMDKSLNFEITIHDDEPDVLQREEIPYEMECDFSTEDLPYMKAPIVQCTSAGVPEIVGMLKFMCIIEKHTEHSQRQEAALKMAERRDKLVDLYSKAKDLVVRFYALQAKGLCTGSGAANPSTYLWVRNVETEGTTIGSYPQNIKDTNVRNQGLKPIFNSCFNVGCALPENAILKVSVMNLGTIVDEVIGTTFIDCEDRYFNAKVQKLMADDAIPIELRTLKTESSTISHGTLRCWIEMMDVVTAKTRPIRTIGGLEPSDYELRLVVWRVKNVALEGTSSISLYVRGIFQTDEQQEVIKDTDIHYNSKDGNATFNWRFKYPIRIPSEYSQLKLQLFSYSLLSSSELIGEGVVDLSLDFNRVKRHRGHYNIPKFWVDCIHAAQGTLVRGSIEIEASLVTDSDAQTFPVGNGQEAPNKDPYLPPVLENRTLIDWEEVKNTFDNAGGAILSGLRWTGMFIAFAAAFALLLLVLVLIK
;
A
#
# COMPACT_ATOMS: atom_id res chain seq x y z
N MET A 1 8.26 26.84 -18.41
CA MET A 1 6.85 27.27 -18.60
C MET A 1 6.31 26.60 -19.87
N LEU A 2 4.99 26.34 -20.01
CA LEU A 2 4.45 25.71 -21.23
C LEU A 2 3.06 26.28 -21.55
N LEU A 3 2.94 26.98 -22.68
CA LEU A 3 1.67 27.57 -23.14
C LEU A 3 0.88 26.57 -23.99
N THR A 4 -0.36 26.28 -23.57
CA THR A 4 -1.43 25.78 -24.44
C THR A 4 -2.74 26.43 -24.04
N SER A 5 -3.26 27.31 -24.89
CA SER A 5 -4.56 27.99 -24.69
C SER A 5 -5.72 27.04 -24.98
N ILE A 6 -6.61 26.84 -24.00
CA ILE A 6 -7.81 26.02 -24.15
C ILE A 6 -9.00 26.92 -24.55
N GLY A 7 -9.67 26.57 -25.65
CA GLY A 7 -10.95 27.15 -26.07
C GLY A 7 -12.11 26.17 -25.82
N VAL A 8 -13.28 26.69 -25.45
CA VAL A 8 -14.49 25.91 -25.14
C VAL A 8 -15.46 25.97 -26.33
N PHE A 9 -16.07 24.83 -26.69
CA PHE A 9 -17.04 24.70 -27.78
C PHE A 9 -18.27 23.91 -27.31
N GLY A 10 -19.46 24.28 -27.78
CA GLY A 10 -20.74 23.70 -27.40
C GLY A 10 -21.26 22.62 -28.36
N PRO A 11 -22.38 21.95 -28.00
CA PRO A 11 -22.94 20.87 -28.82
C PRO A 11 -23.52 21.40 -30.14
N GLY A 12 -22.78 21.20 -31.24
CA GLY A 12 -23.12 21.70 -32.58
C GLY A 12 -22.17 22.78 -33.09
N ASP A 13 -21.27 23.30 -32.25
CA ASP A 13 -20.17 24.15 -32.72
C ASP A 13 -19.16 23.30 -33.49
N ASN A 14 -18.70 23.82 -34.64
CA ASN A 14 -17.58 23.20 -35.34
C ASN A 14 -16.29 23.53 -34.59
N ILE A 15 -15.61 22.49 -34.09
CA ILE A 15 -14.23 22.59 -33.61
C ILE A 15 -13.40 23.30 -34.70
N PRO A 16 -12.51 24.26 -34.35
CA PRO A 16 -11.60 24.87 -35.31
C PRO A 16 -10.65 23.80 -35.84
N VAL A 17 -11.00 23.23 -37.00
CA VAL A 17 -10.11 22.39 -37.78
C VAL A 17 -8.97 23.28 -38.23
N PHE A 18 -7.80 23.11 -37.63
CA PHE A 18 -6.54 23.62 -38.16
C PHE A 18 -6.29 22.94 -39.51
N LYS A 19 -6.80 23.58 -40.56
CA LYS A 19 -6.56 23.18 -41.95
C LYS A 19 -5.16 23.60 -42.35
N ASP A 20 -4.20 22.72 -42.14
CA ASP A 20 -2.96 22.71 -42.92
C ASP A 20 -3.27 22.20 -44.35
N SER A 21 -4.02 23.01 -45.13
CA SER A 21 -4.14 22.88 -46.59
C SER A 21 -4.98 24.00 -47.23
N SER A 22 -4.31 24.92 -47.94
CA SER A 22 -4.54 25.31 -49.35
C SER A 22 -3.94 26.68 -49.65
N ALA A 23 -3.41 26.96 -50.85
CA ALA A 23 -3.28 26.09 -52.03
C ALA A 23 -2.14 25.04 -51.90
N GLY A 24 -2.13 23.94 -52.63
CA GLY A 24 -3.08 23.52 -53.68
C GLY A 24 -3.04 22.01 -53.95
N SER A 25 -4.00 21.53 -54.74
CA SER A 25 -4.16 20.14 -55.20
C SER A 25 -2.93 19.66 -56.02
N ASP A 26 -2.59 18.37 -56.08
CA ASP A 26 -3.48 17.37 -56.68
C ASP A 26 -3.30 15.89 -56.25
N ILE A 27 -4.22 15.07 -56.77
CA ILE A 27 -4.45 13.63 -56.52
C ILE A 27 -3.90 12.79 -57.73
N PRO A 28 -4.05 11.44 -57.85
CA PRO A 28 -4.36 10.38 -56.86
C PRO A 28 -3.59 9.03 -57.00
N ARG A 29 -3.60 8.21 -55.92
CA ARG A 29 -3.49 6.71 -55.92
C ARG A 29 -2.10 6.14 -56.35
N SER A 30 -1.75 4.85 -56.17
CA SER A 30 -2.56 3.65 -55.88
C SER A 30 -1.83 2.53 -55.10
N LEU A 31 -2.61 1.78 -54.30
CA LEU A 31 -2.50 0.33 -54.00
C LEU A 31 -1.24 -0.25 -53.32
N ASP A 32 -1.37 -0.62 -52.04
CA ASP A 32 -1.62 -2.00 -51.53
C ASP A 32 -1.14 -3.24 -52.32
N PRO A 33 -1.00 -4.44 -51.69
CA PRO A 33 -1.02 -4.74 -50.23
C PRO A 33 -0.03 -5.82 -49.70
N GLY A 34 0.22 -5.77 -48.38
CA GLY A 34 0.29 -6.97 -47.51
C GLY A 34 1.61 -7.75 -47.39
N GLY A 35 1.82 -8.43 -46.26
CA GLY A 35 2.94 -9.39 -46.07
C GLY A 35 3.50 -9.53 -44.65
N ASN A 36 2.87 -10.39 -43.85
CA ASN A 36 3.35 -11.17 -42.68
C ASN A 36 4.87 -11.50 -42.61
N ALA A 37 5.50 -11.85 -41.46
CA ALA A 37 5.19 -11.77 -40.02
C ALA A 37 6.41 -12.26 -39.16
N GLU A 38 6.26 -12.25 -37.82
CA GLU A 38 7.00 -13.03 -36.77
C GLU A 38 8.48 -12.74 -36.40
N GLY A 39 8.75 -12.75 -35.06
CA GLY A 39 10.01 -13.01 -34.32
C GLY A 39 11.33 -12.32 -34.70
N GLY A 40 12.06 -11.57 -33.85
CA GLY A 40 12.01 -11.38 -32.39
C GLY A 40 12.88 -12.40 -31.63
N GLY A 41 13.84 -12.04 -30.78
CA GLY A 41 14.41 -10.75 -30.37
C GLY A 41 15.76 -11.01 -29.65
N ALA A 42 16.45 -10.07 -28.99
CA ALA A 42 16.21 -8.65 -28.70
C ALA A 42 17.60 -7.92 -28.76
N LEU A 43 18.04 -6.91 -27.99
CA LEU A 43 17.51 -6.11 -26.86
C LEU A 43 18.29 -4.77 -26.84
N SER A 44 17.62 -3.61 -26.81
CA SER A 44 18.24 -2.28 -26.72
C SER A 44 17.24 -1.18 -26.33
N ARG A 45 17.76 0.04 -26.08
CA ARG A 45 17.09 1.34 -25.81
C ARG A 45 16.75 1.70 -24.35
N TYR A 46 17.33 2.82 -23.88
CA TYR A 46 16.81 3.67 -22.80
C TYR A 46 17.28 5.13 -22.94
N SER A 47 16.60 5.92 -23.79
CA SER A 47 16.59 7.39 -23.73
C SER A 47 15.56 7.97 -24.72
N ARG A 48 14.43 8.46 -24.21
CA ARG A 48 13.44 9.24 -24.96
C ARG A 48 12.57 10.00 -23.95
N ALA A 49 12.12 11.20 -24.30
CA ALA A 49 11.04 11.84 -23.56
C ALA A 49 9.79 10.92 -23.57
N PRO A 50 8.96 10.90 -22.50
CA PRO A 50 7.80 10.04 -22.45
C PRO A 50 6.75 10.48 -23.48
N GLU A 51 6.80 9.91 -24.67
CA GLU A 51 5.67 9.91 -25.61
C GLU A 51 4.45 9.36 -24.87
N LEU A 52 3.48 10.22 -24.59
CA LEU A 52 2.17 9.85 -24.10
C LEU A 52 1.44 9.14 -25.24
N GLN A 53 1.72 7.85 -25.46
CA GLN A 53 1.06 7.08 -26.52
C GLN A 53 -0.37 6.78 -26.07
N VAL A 54 -1.26 7.71 -26.44
CA VAL A 54 -2.71 7.63 -26.23
C VAL A 54 -3.25 6.51 -27.10
N LYS A 55 -3.71 5.43 -26.46
CA LYS A 55 -4.35 4.31 -27.15
C LYS A 55 -5.86 4.43 -27.04
N ASN A 56 -6.50 4.55 -28.19
CA ASN A 56 -7.95 4.45 -28.31
C ASN A 56 -8.35 2.97 -28.24
N TYR A 57 -9.30 2.64 -27.37
CA TYR A 57 -9.92 1.33 -27.23
C TYR A 57 -11.43 1.45 -27.41
N VAL A 58 -12.03 0.40 -27.96
CA VAL A 58 -13.49 0.19 -27.96
C VAL A 58 -13.79 -0.95 -27.03
N LEU A 59 -14.47 -0.65 -25.93
CA LEU A 59 -14.98 -1.65 -25.00
C LEU A 59 -16.28 -2.21 -25.60
N ASN A 60 -16.28 -3.48 -25.99
CA ASN A 60 -17.42 -4.15 -26.61
C ASN A 60 -18.07 -5.09 -25.58
N PHE A 61 -19.32 -4.83 -25.21
CA PHE A 61 -20.12 -5.63 -24.29
C PHE A 61 -21.25 -6.32 -25.06
N ASN A 62 -21.08 -7.62 -25.32
CA ASN A 62 -22.08 -8.45 -25.98
C ASN A 62 -23.11 -8.91 -24.95
N ILE A 63 -24.31 -8.36 -25.00
CA ILE A 63 -25.42 -8.71 -24.12
C ILE A 63 -26.38 -9.57 -24.92
N VAL A 64 -26.31 -10.88 -24.68
CA VAL A 64 -26.90 -11.90 -25.57
C VAL A 64 -28.37 -12.12 -25.21
N CYS A 65 -28.61 -12.67 -24.02
CA CYS A 65 -29.95 -12.93 -23.50
C CYS A 65 -29.95 -13.02 -21.97
N GLY A 66 -31.12 -12.84 -21.39
CA GLY A 66 -31.44 -13.12 -19.99
C GLY A 66 -32.34 -14.36 -19.88
N ARG A 67 -32.32 -14.99 -18.71
CA ARG A 67 -33.20 -16.12 -18.35
C ARG A 67 -33.74 -15.95 -16.94
N ASP A 68 -34.88 -16.57 -16.68
CA ASP A 68 -35.48 -16.76 -15.36
C ASP A 68 -35.80 -15.47 -14.58
N PHE A 69 -35.96 -14.32 -15.24
CA PHE A 69 -36.26 -13.03 -14.57
C PHE A 69 -37.63 -13.04 -13.89
N ILE A 70 -37.66 -12.70 -12.60
CA ILE A 70 -38.89 -12.70 -11.79
C ILE A 70 -39.57 -11.32 -11.84
N PRO A 71 -40.90 -11.22 -12.07
CA PRO A 71 -41.64 -9.95 -11.95
C PRO A 71 -41.57 -9.39 -10.52
N GLN A 72 -41.44 -8.07 -10.37
CA GLN A 72 -41.33 -7.41 -9.06
C GLN A 72 -42.46 -6.41 -8.81
N ASN A 73 -42.84 -6.24 -7.54
CA ASN A 73 -43.83 -5.24 -7.12
C ASN A 73 -43.20 -3.83 -7.12
N GLY A 74 -43.55 -3.01 -8.11
CA GLY A 74 -43.26 -1.58 -8.15
C GLY A 74 -44.41 -0.73 -7.60
N LEU A 75 -44.16 0.57 -7.44
CA LEU A 75 -45.10 1.57 -6.87
C LEU A 75 -46.48 1.64 -7.56
N PHE A 76 -46.60 1.17 -8.80
CA PHE A 76 -47.83 1.22 -9.60
C PHE A 76 -48.28 -0.15 -10.14
N GLY A 77 -47.70 -1.25 -9.66
CA GLY A 77 -48.05 -2.62 -10.09
C GLY A 77 -46.84 -3.52 -10.29
N ILE A 78 -47.08 -4.71 -10.84
CA ILE A 78 -46.03 -5.69 -11.14
C ILE A 78 -45.25 -5.25 -12.40
N ILE A 79 -43.93 -5.18 -12.30
CA ILE A 79 -43.02 -4.75 -13.37
C ILE A 79 -42.08 -5.91 -13.75
N LEU A 80 -42.05 -6.22 -15.04
CA LEU A 80 -41.07 -7.09 -15.68
C LEU A 80 -40.63 -6.44 -17.00
N GLU A 81 -39.71 -5.49 -16.90
CA GLU A 81 -39.17 -4.72 -18.01
C GLU A 81 -37.63 -4.67 -17.93
N PRO A 82 -36.94 -5.84 -18.01
CA PRO A 82 -35.49 -5.91 -17.89
C PRO A 82 -34.76 -5.20 -19.03
N PHE A 83 -33.69 -4.49 -18.67
CA PHE A 83 -32.65 -3.99 -19.57
C PHE A 83 -31.30 -3.98 -18.87
N VAL A 84 -30.22 -3.88 -19.66
CA VAL A 84 -28.85 -3.81 -19.16
C VAL A 84 -28.25 -2.47 -19.58
N LYS A 85 -27.63 -1.78 -18.64
CA LYS A 85 -26.90 -0.52 -18.83
C LYS A 85 -25.41 -0.78 -18.61
N VAL A 86 -24.55 -0.09 -19.35
CA VAL A 86 -23.09 -0.12 -19.14
C VAL A 86 -22.60 1.30 -18.98
N TYR A 87 -21.81 1.53 -17.94
CA TYR A 87 -21.27 2.83 -17.53
C TYR A 87 -19.75 2.75 -17.37
N HIS A 88 -19.03 3.74 -17.90
CA HIS A 88 -17.59 3.95 -17.66
C HIS A 88 -17.23 5.42 -17.92
N ALA A 89 -16.46 6.04 -17.02
CA ALA A 89 -15.84 7.36 -17.20
C ALA A 89 -16.83 8.51 -17.50
N GLY A 90 -18.05 8.44 -16.97
CA GLY A 90 -19.15 9.38 -17.25
C GLY A 90 -19.95 9.07 -18.52
N ILE A 91 -19.60 7.99 -19.23
CA ILE A 91 -20.23 7.58 -20.49
C ILE A 91 -21.13 6.37 -20.24
N GLU A 92 -22.42 6.48 -20.58
CA GLU A 92 -23.40 5.39 -20.47
C GLU A 92 -24.12 5.05 -21.79
N GLU A 93 -24.49 3.78 -21.92
CA GLU A 93 -25.42 3.24 -22.94
C GLU A 93 -26.29 2.13 -22.33
N LYS A 94 -27.48 1.87 -22.90
CA LYS A 94 -28.41 0.84 -22.41
C LYS A 94 -29.07 0.02 -23.52
N THR A 95 -29.33 -1.26 -23.28
CA THR A 95 -30.05 -2.13 -24.23
C THR A 95 -31.51 -1.71 -24.40
N ALA A 96 -32.16 -2.20 -25.46
CA ALA A 96 -33.60 -2.09 -25.61
C ALA A 96 -34.33 -2.76 -24.42
N ILE A 97 -35.39 -2.12 -23.94
CA ILE A 97 -36.19 -2.61 -22.81
C ILE A 97 -37.18 -3.67 -23.31
N VAL A 98 -37.08 -4.88 -22.78
CA VAL A 98 -37.94 -6.00 -23.19
C VAL A 98 -39.06 -6.16 -22.17
N ARG A 99 -40.29 -5.78 -22.54
CA ARG A 99 -41.44 -5.78 -21.62
C ARG A 99 -42.11 -7.16 -21.53
N ASN A 100 -42.51 -7.54 -20.32
CA ASN A 100 -43.29 -8.74 -19.98
C ASN A 100 -42.69 -10.08 -20.44
N ASN A 101 -41.36 -10.19 -20.55
CA ASN A 101 -40.68 -11.43 -20.91
C ASN A 101 -39.62 -11.80 -19.84
N PRO A 102 -39.75 -12.95 -19.15
CA PRO A 102 -38.76 -13.41 -18.17
C PRO A 102 -37.48 -13.98 -18.81
N ASN A 103 -37.48 -14.13 -20.14
CA ASN A 103 -36.37 -14.64 -20.93
C ASN A 103 -36.04 -13.65 -22.08
N PRO A 104 -35.59 -12.43 -21.77
CA PRO A 104 -35.32 -11.40 -22.77
C PRO A 104 -34.15 -11.78 -23.69
N GLU A 105 -34.26 -11.51 -24.99
CA GLU A 105 -33.15 -11.70 -25.92
C GLU A 105 -32.79 -10.35 -26.55
N TRP A 106 -31.63 -9.80 -26.16
CA TRP A 106 -31.19 -8.47 -26.59
C TRP A 106 -30.31 -8.54 -27.84
N GLN A 107 -29.50 -9.59 -27.98
CA GLN A 107 -28.58 -9.83 -29.10
C GLN A 107 -27.82 -8.56 -29.52
N SER A 108 -27.36 -7.78 -28.55
CA SER A 108 -26.85 -6.41 -28.74
C SER A 108 -25.44 -6.28 -28.21
N THR A 109 -24.52 -5.76 -29.02
CA THR A 109 -23.22 -5.29 -28.55
C THR A 109 -23.33 -3.80 -28.23
N ILE A 110 -23.32 -3.44 -26.95
CA ILE A 110 -23.02 -2.07 -26.51
C ILE A 110 -21.53 -1.82 -26.74
N PHE A 111 -21.17 -0.64 -27.26
CA PHE A 111 -19.77 -0.26 -27.41
C PHE A 111 -19.50 1.16 -26.89
N LEU A 112 -18.51 1.25 -25.98
CA LEU A 112 -18.07 2.49 -25.34
C LEU A 112 -16.64 2.83 -25.77
N PRO A 113 -16.33 4.10 -26.09
CA PRO A 113 -14.96 4.54 -26.27
C PRO A 113 -14.23 4.60 -24.92
N CYS A 114 -13.00 4.11 -24.90
CA CYS A 114 -12.07 4.26 -23.78
C CYS A 114 -10.72 4.75 -24.32
N ILE A 115 -10.02 5.57 -23.55
CA ILE A 115 -8.76 6.18 -23.94
C ILE A 115 -7.75 5.94 -22.82
N THR A 116 -6.66 5.23 -23.10
CA THR A 116 -5.61 4.99 -22.10
C THR A 116 -4.29 5.68 -22.46
N PRO A 117 -3.68 6.42 -21.51
CA PRO A 117 -2.30 6.88 -21.66
C PRO A 117 -1.34 5.71 -21.41
N THR A 118 -0.70 5.19 -22.46
CA THR A 118 0.38 4.20 -22.30
C THR A 118 1.76 4.83 -22.39
N PHE A 119 2.55 4.67 -21.33
CA PHE A 119 3.95 5.08 -21.29
C PHE A 119 4.87 3.94 -21.73
N VAL A 120 5.85 4.25 -22.57
CA VAL A 120 6.81 3.26 -23.09
C VAL A 120 7.90 2.99 -22.03
N SER A 121 7.77 1.85 -21.35
CA SER A 121 8.79 1.16 -20.52
C SER A 121 9.60 2.00 -19.51
N PHE A 122 9.24 1.96 -18.23
CA PHE A 122 10.12 2.27 -17.09
C PHE A 122 9.74 1.45 -15.84
N SER A 123 10.59 1.48 -14.81
CA SER A 123 10.47 0.70 -13.57
C SER A 123 9.27 1.09 -12.69
N SER A 124 8.93 0.21 -11.73
CA SER A 124 7.76 0.33 -10.84
C SER A 124 7.66 1.68 -10.12
N CYS A 125 8.79 2.26 -9.69
CA CYS A 125 8.84 3.54 -8.98
C CYS A 125 8.34 4.73 -9.82
N ALA A 126 8.51 4.69 -11.16
CA ALA A 126 8.14 5.80 -12.04
C ALA A 126 6.63 5.88 -12.32
N LYS A 127 5.92 4.74 -12.28
CA LYS A 127 4.47 4.69 -12.60
C LYS A 127 3.61 5.47 -11.60
N ARG A 128 3.92 5.38 -10.30
CA ARG A 128 3.13 5.99 -9.22
C ARG A 128 3.13 7.53 -9.35
N TYR A 129 4.31 8.10 -9.55
CA TYR A 129 4.55 9.55 -9.67
C TYR A 129 3.76 10.28 -10.78
N ILE A 130 3.30 9.57 -11.81
CA ILE A 130 2.60 10.16 -12.96
C ILE A 130 1.08 10.05 -12.79
N CYS A 131 0.57 8.98 -12.17
CA CYS A 131 -0.85 8.88 -11.80
C CYS A 131 -1.25 10.01 -10.83
N ASP A 132 -0.44 10.23 -9.79
CA ASP A 132 -0.65 11.27 -8.77
C ASP A 132 -0.70 12.68 -9.41
N ALA A 133 0.09 12.91 -10.47
CA ALA A 133 0.12 14.19 -11.20
C ALA A 133 -1.11 14.44 -12.07
N MET A 134 -1.72 13.39 -12.65
CA MET A 134 -2.96 13.52 -13.44
C MET A 134 -4.19 13.73 -12.54
N GLN A 135 -4.20 13.10 -11.36
CA GLN A 135 -5.25 13.25 -10.35
C GLN A 135 -5.40 14.69 -9.83
N LEU A 136 -4.31 15.46 -9.82
CA LEU A 136 -4.27 16.87 -9.43
C LEU A 136 -4.87 17.85 -10.46
N HIS A 137 -5.21 17.38 -11.67
CA HIS A 137 -5.74 18.24 -12.75
C HIS A 137 -7.25 18.10 -12.98
N SER A 138 -7.86 16.93 -12.67
CA SER A 138 -9.30 16.70 -12.87
C SER A 138 -10.18 17.58 -11.97
N MET A 139 -9.72 17.89 -10.74
CA MET A 139 -10.46 18.69 -9.76
C MET A 139 -10.64 20.18 -10.13
N LYS A 140 -10.03 20.67 -11.22
CA LYS A 140 -10.11 22.08 -11.65
C LYS A 140 -11.11 22.38 -12.79
N LEU A 141 -11.77 21.36 -13.35
CA LEU A 141 -12.62 21.51 -14.55
C LEU A 141 -14.10 21.18 -14.27
N HIS A 142 -14.76 22.04 -13.48
CA HIS A 142 -16.11 21.77 -12.97
C HIS A 142 -17.29 22.50 -13.68
N GLU A 143 -17.04 23.33 -14.70
CA GLU A 143 -18.06 24.22 -15.31
C GLU A 143 -18.43 23.91 -16.79
N SER A 144 -17.82 22.92 -17.46
CA SER A 144 -18.07 22.62 -18.89
C SER A 144 -18.70 21.25 -19.13
N LYS A 145 -19.85 21.19 -19.83
CA LYS A 145 -20.62 19.95 -20.10
C LYS A 145 -20.02 19.03 -21.19
N THR A 146 -18.81 18.50 -20.99
CA THR A 146 -18.36 17.26 -21.67
C THR A 146 -17.21 16.62 -20.89
N THR A 147 -17.49 15.53 -20.18
CA THR A 147 -16.50 14.86 -19.32
C THR A 147 -15.94 13.63 -20.01
N TYR A 148 -14.61 13.54 -20.10
CA TYR A 148 -13.87 12.30 -20.36
C TYR A 148 -13.02 12.01 -19.11
N ALA A 149 -13.51 11.15 -18.21
CA ALA A 149 -12.80 10.88 -16.96
C ALA A 149 -11.66 9.86 -17.15
N ILE A 150 -10.46 10.20 -16.68
CA ILE A 150 -9.25 9.37 -16.84
C ILE A 150 -9.02 8.44 -15.62
N GLN A 151 -10.02 8.29 -14.73
CA GLN A 151 -9.84 7.72 -13.39
C GLN A 151 -10.76 6.55 -13.00
N ASP A 152 -11.76 6.18 -13.83
CA ASP A 152 -12.53 4.96 -13.60
C ASP A 152 -11.70 3.75 -14.08
N GLU A 153 -10.98 3.05 -13.19
CA GLU A 153 -10.29 1.78 -13.52
C GLU A 153 -11.24 0.59 -13.73
N LEU A 154 -12.55 0.82 -13.53
CA LEU A 154 -13.64 -0.14 -13.62
C LEU A 154 -14.61 0.23 -14.76
N VAL A 155 -15.24 -0.78 -15.35
CA VAL A 155 -16.48 -0.63 -16.13
C VAL A 155 -17.61 -1.26 -15.33
N THR A 156 -18.67 -0.50 -15.09
CA THR A 156 -19.85 -0.99 -14.36
C THR A 156 -20.92 -1.43 -15.34
N LEU A 157 -21.34 -2.68 -15.25
CA LEU A 157 -22.54 -3.20 -15.89
C LEU A 157 -23.66 -3.23 -14.86
N GLU A 158 -24.82 -2.68 -15.18
CA GLU A 158 -25.99 -2.60 -14.31
C GLU A 158 -27.18 -3.30 -14.97
N VAL A 159 -27.90 -4.14 -14.22
CA VAL A 159 -29.12 -4.81 -14.69
C VAL A 159 -30.32 -4.17 -13.99
N TRP A 160 -31.22 -3.58 -14.77
CA TRP A 160 -32.36 -2.80 -14.28
C TRP A 160 -33.69 -3.44 -14.68
N ASN A 161 -34.72 -3.22 -13.87
CA ASN A 161 -36.10 -3.63 -14.14
C ASN A 161 -37.06 -2.41 -14.04
N GLY A 162 -37.61 -1.98 -15.18
CA GLY A 162 -38.48 -0.80 -15.28
C GLY A 162 -37.74 0.49 -15.65
N GLU A 163 -38.32 1.32 -16.53
CA GLU A 163 -37.64 2.52 -17.05
C GLU A 163 -37.74 3.75 -16.14
N THR A 164 -38.90 3.99 -15.53
CA THR A 164 -39.14 5.09 -14.58
C THR A 164 -39.34 4.53 -13.19
N ASN A 165 -38.49 4.95 -12.23
CA ASN A 165 -38.43 4.39 -10.87
C ASN A 165 -38.21 2.87 -10.85
N GLY A 166 -37.40 2.36 -11.79
CA GLY A 166 -37.03 0.94 -11.84
C GLY A 166 -36.13 0.50 -10.70
N VAL A 167 -36.01 -0.82 -10.53
CA VAL A 167 -35.17 -1.45 -9.52
C VAL A 167 -33.86 -1.92 -10.15
N LEU A 168 -32.73 -1.56 -9.55
CA LEU A 168 -31.43 -2.14 -9.85
C LEU A 168 -31.40 -3.58 -9.28
N LEU A 169 -31.34 -4.57 -10.17
CA LEU A 169 -31.33 -5.99 -9.81
C LEU A 169 -29.92 -6.52 -9.51
N HIS A 170 -28.92 -6.00 -10.22
CA HIS A 170 -27.53 -6.41 -10.09
C HIS A 170 -26.61 -5.33 -10.64
N TYR A 171 -25.39 -5.25 -10.12
CA TYR A 171 -24.29 -4.58 -10.80
C TYR A 171 -23.02 -5.43 -10.71
N GLU A 172 -22.19 -5.36 -11.74
CA GLU A 172 -20.89 -6.00 -11.83
C GLU A 172 -19.85 -4.96 -12.25
N SER A 173 -18.65 -5.02 -11.68
CA SER A 173 -17.57 -4.08 -11.98
C SER A 173 -16.35 -4.83 -12.50
N ILE A 174 -16.03 -4.63 -13.78
CA ILE A 174 -14.94 -5.33 -14.47
C ILE A 174 -13.75 -4.39 -14.61
N GLU A 175 -12.57 -4.79 -14.12
CA GLU A 175 -11.34 -4.02 -14.30
C GLU A 175 -10.97 -3.87 -15.78
N LEU A 176 -10.72 -2.63 -16.22
CA LEU A 176 -10.23 -2.39 -17.58
C LEU A 176 -8.86 -3.06 -17.81
N ARG A 177 -8.03 -3.11 -16.76
CA ARG A 177 -6.73 -3.81 -16.77
C ARG A 177 -6.87 -5.29 -17.14
N HIS A 178 -7.97 -5.94 -16.77
CA HIS A 178 -8.30 -7.29 -17.23
C HIS A 178 -8.74 -7.28 -18.70
N LEU A 179 -9.72 -6.45 -19.05
CA LEU A 179 -10.32 -6.37 -20.40
C LEU A 179 -9.34 -5.98 -21.53
N PHE A 180 -8.25 -5.27 -21.23
CA PHE A 180 -7.20 -4.94 -22.20
C PHE A 180 -6.29 -6.13 -22.55
N ASN A 181 -6.18 -7.11 -21.66
CA ASN A 181 -5.26 -8.25 -21.81
C ASN A 181 -6.00 -9.56 -22.12
N ASN A 182 -7.22 -9.72 -21.61
CA ASN A 182 -8.05 -10.91 -21.76
C ASN A 182 -9.44 -10.55 -22.28
N ALA A 183 -10.00 -11.36 -23.18
CA ALA A 183 -11.42 -11.31 -23.52
C ALA A 183 -12.23 -12.05 -22.44
N TYR A 184 -13.20 -11.34 -21.85
CA TYR A 184 -14.16 -11.89 -20.91
C TYR A 184 -15.11 -12.83 -21.66
N GLN A 185 -14.95 -14.13 -21.43
CA GLN A 185 -15.59 -15.19 -22.22
C GLN A 185 -17.11 -15.23 -22.04
N PRO A 186 -17.88 -15.85 -22.97
CA PRO A 186 -19.32 -16.00 -22.81
C PRO A 186 -19.69 -16.88 -21.61
N HIS A 187 -20.13 -16.28 -20.51
CA HIS A 187 -20.56 -16.99 -19.29
C HIS A 187 -21.84 -16.37 -18.70
N TRP A 188 -22.47 -17.09 -17.77
CA TRP A 188 -23.66 -16.64 -17.05
C TRP A 188 -23.29 -15.84 -15.81
N ILE A 189 -23.99 -14.72 -15.60
CA ILE A 189 -23.98 -13.94 -14.36
C ILE A 189 -25.31 -14.20 -13.66
N ASN A 190 -25.23 -14.78 -12.46
CA ASN A 190 -26.40 -15.13 -11.66
C ASN A 190 -26.84 -13.94 -10.80
N ILE A 191 -28.08 -13.48 -11.03
CA ILE A 191 -28.68 -12.33 -10.35
C ILE A 191 -29.42 -12.81 -9.11
N TYR A 192 -29.26 -12.08 -8.01
CA TYR A 192 -29.89 -12.37 -6.73
C TYR A 192 -30.60 -11.12 -6.21
N CYS A 193 -31.77 -11.27 -5.60
CA CYS A 193 -32.66 -10.17 -5.23
C CYS A 193 -33.32 -10.40 -3.87
N GLN A 194 -34.25 -9.51 -3.48
CA GLN A 194 -35.03 -9.62 -2.24
C GLN A 194 -36.53 -9.55 -2.57
N GLN A 195 -37.34 -10.49 -2.09
CA GLN A 195 -38.76 -10.64 -2.49
C GLN A 195 -39.77 -9.72 -1.77
N SER A 196 -39.36 -8.87 -0.82
CA SER A 196 -40.30 -8.09 0.02
C SER A 196 -39.96 -6.59 0.11
N PRO A 197 -40.66 -5.72 -0.65
CA PRO A 197 -40.51 -4.27 -0.59
C PRO A 197 -41.65 -3.58 0.20
N TYR A 198 -41.97 -4.07 1.41
CA TYR A 198 -43.07 -3.52 2.22
C TYR A 198 -42.74 -2.26 3.03
N ASP A 199 -41.48 -1.79 3.05
CA ASP A 199 -41.09 -0.56 3.76
C ASP A 199 -40.19 0.34 2.90
N ILE A 200 -40.76 1.46 2.47
CA ILE A 200 -40.12 2.48 1.63
C ILE A 200 -38.95 3.17 2.37
N LEU A 201 -38.96 3.20 3.71
CA LEU A 201 -37.87 3.79 4.50
C LEU A 201 -36.58 2.94 4.47
N ASN A 202 -36.69 1.62 4.31
CA ASN A 202 -35.51 0.75 4.20
C ASN A 202 -34.87 0.81 2.80
N LEU A 203 -35.64 1.13 1.75
CA LEU A 203 -35.10 1.40 0.42
C LEU A 203 -34.09 2.57 0.44
N VAL A 204 -34.38 3.61 1.23
CA VAL A 204 -33.51 4.78 1.40
C VAL A 204 -32.25 4.45 2.23
N LYS A 205 -32.33 3.52 3.19
CA LYS A 205 -31.15 3.05 3.95
C LYS A 205 -30.22 2.17 3.11
N ASN A 206 -30.77 1.25 2.33
CA ASN A 206 -29.97 0.28 1.57
C ASN A 206 -29.19 0.94 0.41
N LEU A 207 -29.58 2.14 -0.02
CA LEU A 207 -28.79 2.99 -0.93
C LEU A 207 -27.47 3.52 -0.32
N VAL A 208 -27.26 3.39 1.00
CA VAL A 208 -26.09 3.92 1.72
C VAL A 208 -25.15 2.81 2.23
N VAL A 209 -25.61 1.56 2.31
CA VAL A 209 -24.81 0.42 2.84
C VAL A 209 -25.00 -0.83 1.98
N THR A 210 -24.01 -1.17 1.16
CA THR A 210 -23.98 -2.40 0.36
C THR A 210 -23.48 -3.61 1.16
N SER A 211 -24.29 -4.12 2.08
CA SER A 211 -24.06 -5.45 2.66
C SER A 211 -24.60 -6.55 1.72
N GLN A 212 -23.74 -7.50 1.32
CA GLN A 212 -24.14 -8.62 0.45
C GLN A 212 -25.12 -9.60 1.13
N GLU A 213 -25.32 -9.46 2.44
CA GLU A 213 -26.07 -10.40 3.29
C GLU A 213 -27.60 -10.28 3.16
N CYS A 214 -28.13 -9.28 2.44
CA CYS A 214 -29.57 -9.05 2.28
C CYS A 214 -30.20 -9.69 1.02
N LEU A 215 -29.43 -10.42 0.21
CA LEU A 215 -29.90 -11.00 -1.05
C LEU A 215 -30.59 -12.36 -0.81
N THR A 216 -31.91 -12.32 -0.58
CA THR A 216 -32.71 -13.47 -0.11
C THR A 216 -33.09 -14.50 -1.17
N ASP A 217 -33.03 -14.18 -2.46
CA ASP A 217 -33.60 -14.99 -3.55
C ASP A 217 -32.75 -14.97 -4.84
N TYR A 218 -32.98 -15.94 -5.72
CA TYR A 218 -32.55 -15.89 -7.13
C TYR A 218 -33.51 -14.99 -7.93
N GLY A 219 -32.96 -14.03 -8.69
CA GLY A 219 -33.71 -13.03 -9.44
C GLY A 219 -33.69 -13.21 -10.97
N GLY A 220 -32.89 -14.15 -11.49
CA GLY A 220 -32.66 -14.39 -12.91
C GLY A 220 -31.17 -14.50 -13.23
N ARG A 221 -30.81 -14.51 -14.51
CA ARG A 221 -29.41 -14.47 -14.96
C ARG A 221 -29.25 -13.89 -16.35
N ILE A 222 -28.06 -13.39 -16.68
CA ILE A 222 -27.71 -12.88 -18.02
C ILE A 222 -26.48 -13.59 -18.60
N LEU A 223 -26.46 -13.77 -19.92
CA LEU A 223 -25.30 -14.25 -20.67
C LEU A 223 -24.63 -13.05 -21.34
N ILE A 224 -23.40 -12.74 -20.91
CA ILE A 224 -22.59 -11.67 -21.51
C ILE A 224 -21.23 -12.18 -21.99
N SER A 225 -20.56 -11.39 -22.83
CA SER A 225 -19.10 -11.43 -23.01
C SER A 225 -18.59 -10.01 -23.24
N ALA A 226 -17.34 -9.73 -22.87
CA ALA A 226 -16.76 -8.40 -22.96
C ALA A 226 -15.32 -8.42 -23.51
N SER A 227 -14.92 -7.38 -24.24
CA SER A 227 -13.57 -7.27 -24.81
C SER A 227 -13.18 -5.83 -25.12
N ALA A 228 -11.94 -5.44 -24.83
CA ALA A 228 -11.39 -4.18 -25.31
C ALA A 228 -10.63 -4.42 -26.63
N VAL A 229 -11.02 -3.69 -27.68
CA VAL A 229 -10.36 -3.75 -29.01
C VAL A 229 -9.64 -2.44 -29.24
N GLN A 230 -8.32 -2.46 -29.42
CA GLN A 230 -7.56 -1.24 -29.75
C GLN A 230 -7.93 -0.78 -31.18
N VAL A 231 -8.15 0.53 -31.34
CA VAL A 231 -8.52 1.18 -32.61
C VAL A 231 -7.64 2.39 -32.90
N GLN A 232 -7.65 2.88 -34.14
CA GLN A 232 -6.89 4.07 -34.52
C GLN A 232 -7.56 5.36 -34.03
N ALA A 233 -8.89 5.47 -34.18
CA ALA A 233 -9.69 6.59 -33.68
C ALA A 233 -10.85 6.10 -32.81
N ALA A 234 -11.16 6.82 -31.72
CA ALA A 234 -12.27 6.49 -30.84
C ALA A 234 -13.63 6.76 -31.52
N PRO A 235 -14.53 5.78 -31.63
CA PRO A 235 -15.88 5.99 -32.18
C PRO A 235 -16.79 6.68 -31.17
N THR A 236 -17.86 7.31 -31.64
CA THR A 236 -19.00 7.67 -30.79
C THR A 236 -19.58 6.43 -30.13
N LYS A 237 -19.98 6.53 -28.85
CA LYS A 237 -20.69 5.46 -28.12
C LYS A 237 -21.95 5.01 -28.89
N GLY A 238 -22.35 3.75 -28.70
CA GLY A 238 -23.59 3.26 -29.28
C GLY A 238 -23.83 1.75 -29.14
N ILE A 239 -24.77 1.25 -29.94
CA ILE A 239 -25.26 -0.13 -29.90
C ILE A 239 -25.29 -0.68 -31.34
N LYS A 240 -24.90 -1.94 -31.51
CA LYS A 240 -24.94 -2.66 -32.80
C LYS A 240 -25.45 -4.09 -32.59
N PRO A 241 -26.03 -4.76 -33.61
CA PRO A 241 -26.36 -6.17 -33.53
C PRO A 241 -25.14 -7.01 -33.17
N CYS A 242 -25.32 -7.95 -32.24
CA CYS A 242 -24.26 -8.84 -31.78
C CYS A 242 -23.89 -9.83 -32.89
N ARG A 243 -22.58 -10.10 -33.06
CA ARG A 243 -22.12 -11.24 -33.87
C ARG A 243 -22.40 -12.53 -33.10
N SER A 244 -22.68 -13.62 -33.80
CA SER A 244 -23.13 -14.89 -33.21
C SER A 244 -22.18 -15.41 -32.12
N VAL A 245 -22.58 -15.23 -30.85
CA VAL A 245 -21.87 -15.78 -29.69
C VAL A 245 -22.23 -17.26 -29.56
N ILE A 246 -21.22 -18.11 -29.38
CA ILE A 246 -21.44 -19.53 -29.12
C ILE A 246 -21.98 -19.68 -27.69
N GLN A 247 -23.24 -20.07 -27.55
CA GLN A 247 -23.85 -20.35 -26.25
C GLN A 247 -23.23 -21.63 -25.65
N PRO A 248 -22.88 -21.67 -24.34
CA PRO A 248 -22.23 -22.85 -23.79
C PRO A 248 -23.19 -24.07 -23.76
N PRO A 249 -22.75 -25.27 -24.18
CA PRO A 249 -23.60 -26.43 -24.35
C PRO A 249 -24.32 -26.84 -23.07
N ILE A 250 -25.61 -27.14 -23.20
CA ILE A 250 -26.49 -27.50 -22.08
C ILE A 250 -26.27 -28.97 -21.70
N ARG A 251 -26.09 -29.23 -20.40
CA ARG A 251 -26.03 -30.56 -19.78
C ARG A 251 -27.09 -30.69 -18.68
N LYS A 252 -27.57 -31.91 -18.46
CA LYS A 252 -28.35 -32.25 -17.26
C LYS A 252 -27.39 -32.64 -16.13
N LYS A 253 -27.58 -32.06 -14.95
CA LYS A 253 -27.00 -32.55 -13.68
C LYS A 253 -28.16 -32.91 -12.73
N ILE A 254 -27.93 -33.84 -11.79
CA ILE A 254 -28.86 -34.16 -10.70
C ILE A 254 -28.24 -33.67 -9.40
N LEU A 255 -28.98 -32.85 -8.66
CA LEU A 255 -28.66 -32.48 -7.28
C LEU A 255 -29.45 -33.38 -6.32
N TRP A 256 -28.74 -34.07 -5.45
CA TRP A 256 -29.28 -34.81 -4.33
C TRP A 256 -29.03 -34.05 -3.02
N CYS A 257 -30.05 -33.95 -2.17
CA CYS A 257 -29.97 -33.30 -0.87
C CYS A 257 -30.43 -34.26 0.24
N ASP A 258 -29.62 -34.47 1.27
CA ASP A 258 -30.02 -35.20 2.48
C ASP A 258 -29.92 -34.23 3.67
N ILE A 259 -31.03 -34.01 4.38
CA ILE A 259 -31.13 -33.29 5.65
C ILE A 259 -30.88 -34.30 6.78
N TYR A 260 -30.20 -33.88 7.85
CA TYR A 260 -29.92 -34.71 9.03
C TYR A 260 -30.64 -34.19 10.28
N GLU A 261 -30.62 -32.87 10.52
CA GLU A 261 -31.33 -32.23 11.63
C GLU A 261 -31.71 -30.77 11.31
N ILE A 262 -32.75 -30.27 11.99
CA ILE A 262 -33.09 -28.86 12.08
C ILE A 262 -33.23 -28.52 13.59
N VAL A 263 -32.36 -27.64 14.08
CA VAL A 263 -32.34 -27.14 15.46
C VAL A 263 -32.83 -25.68 15.46
N PRO A 264 -33.97 -25.35 16.10
CA PRO A 264 -34.32 -23.95 16.37
C PRO A 264 -33.45 -23.38 17.49
N LEU A 265 -33.03 -22.13 17.34
CA LEU A 265 -32.19 -21.38 18.29
C LEU A 265 -33.04 -20.46 19.20
N THR A 266 -34.29 -20.20 18.79
CA THR A 266 -35.29 -19.38 19.48
C THR A 266 -36.58 -20.18 19.70
N GLU A 267 -37.64 -19.53 20.18
CA GLU A 267 -39.00 -20.06 19.97
C GLU A 267 -39.29 -20.19 18.47
N SER A 268 -40.04 -21.23 18.07
CA SER A 268 -40.17 -21.66 16.68
C SER A 268 -41.52 -22.33 16.38
N PRO A 269 -42.01 -22.34 15.13
CA PRO A 269 -43.32 -22.89 14.77
C PRO A 269 -43.46 -24.39 15.05
N PRO A 270 -44.67 -24.89 15.39
CA PRO A 270 -44.88 -26.31 15.70
C PRO A 270 -44.70 -27.23 14.48
N THR A 271 -44.99 -26.72 13.28
CA THR A 271 -44.81 -27.42 12.00
C THR A 271 -44.19 -26.49 10.96
N ILE A 272 -43.17 -26.96 10.24
CA ILE A 272 -42.48 -26.23 9.16
C ILE A 272 -42.36 -27.10 7.90
N ASP A 273 -42.20 -26.51 6.71
CA ASP A 273 -41.57 -27.22 5.58
C ASP A 273 -40.33 -26.48 5.05
N LEU A 274 -39.29 -27.26 4.71
CA LEU A 274 -38.00 -26.78 4.24
C LEU A 274 -37.95 -26.89 2.72
N VAL A 275 -37.53 -25.82 2.05
CA VAL A 275 -37.35 -25.75 0.60
C VAL A 275 -35.87 -25.51 0.29
N VAL A 276 -35.27 -26.36 -0.53
CA VAL A 276 -33.96 -26.14 -1.16
C VAL A 276 -34.19 -25.66 -2.58
N SER A 277 -33.53 -24.58 -2.99
CA SER A 277 -33.62 -24.02 -4.35
C SER A 277 -32.23 -23.79 -4.93
N ILE A 278 -32.08 -23.96 -6.25
CA ILE A 278 -30.86 -23.71 -7.00
C ILE A 278 -31.26 -23.15 -8.38
N GLY A 279 -31.02 -21.86 -8.58
CA GLY A 279 -31.58 -21.12 -9.72
C GLY A 279 -33.12 -21.21 -9.76
N PRO A 280 -33.74 -21.50 -10.92
CA PRO A 280 -35.19 -21.64 -11.03
C PRO A 280 -35.72 -22.98 -10.49
N HIS A 281 -34.86 -23.93 -10.12
CA HIS A 281 -35.24 -25.26 -9.66
C HIS A 281 -35.40 -25.28 -8.13
N SER A 282 -36.48 -25.87 -7.61
CA SER A 282 -36.68 -26.01 -6.15
C SER A 282 -37.32 -27.34 -5.78
N ILE A 283 -37.06 -27.77 -4.54
CA ILE A 283 -37.59 -28.99 -3.94
C ILE A 283 -37.89 -28.79 -2.46
N LYS A 284 -38.97 -29.38 -1.96
CA LYS A 284 -39.42 -29.22 -0.57
C LYS A 284 -39.57 -30.54 0.18
N THR A 285 -39.43 -30.47 1.51
CA THR A 285 -39.76 -31.58 2.42
C THR A 285 -41.28 -31.83 2.48
N ARG A 286 -41.66 -32.95 3.10
CA ARG A 286 -42.98 -33.04 3.76
C ARG A 286 -42.97 -32.14 5.01
N PRO A 287 -44.14 -31.72 5.54
CA PRO A 287 -44.19 -30.97 6.79
C PRO A 287 -43.51 -31.71 7.94
N LEU A 288 -42.63 -31.01 8.65
CA LEU A 288 -41.79 -31.50 9.74
C LEU A 288 -42.33 -30.96 11.06
N LYS A 289 -42.50 -31.82 12.06
CA LYS A 289 -42.99 -31.43 13.39
C LYS A 289 -41.85 -31.36 14.40
N ILE A 290 -41.94 -30.39 15.31
CA ILE A 290 -40.99 -30.25 16.43
C ILE A 290 -41.12 -31.44 17.40
N SER A 291 -40.00 -31.91 17.94
CA SER A 291 -39.95 -33.03 18.89
C SER A 291 -39.98 -32.56 20.35
N ASN A 292 -40.17 -33.50 21.28
CA ASN A 292 -40.02 -33.31 22.72
C ASN A 292 -38.59 -32.87 23.14
N HIS A 293 -37.62 -32.86 22.22
CA HIS A 293 -36.25 -32.40 22.44
C HIS A 293 -35.99 -31.01 21.81
N ARG A 294 -37.04 -30.31 21.40
CA ARG A 294 -37.03 -29.00 20.71
C ARG A 294 -36.40 -28.99 19.32
N THR A 295 -35.90 -30.10 18.77
CA THR A 295 -35.45 -30.19 17.36
C THR A 295 -36.49 -30.88 16.47
N TYR A 296 -36.52 -30.64 15.16
CA TYR A 296 -37.54 -31.20 14.27
C TYR A 296 -37.24 -32.66 13.89
N GLN A 297 -38.29 -33.49 13.79
CA GLN A 297 -38.14 -34.93 13.57
C GLN A 297 -37.72 -35.26 12.13
N ILE A 298 -36.42 -35.52 11.92
CA ILE A 298 -35.86 -36.00 10.66
C ILE A 298 -35.63 -37.51 10.71
N ASN A 299 -36.12 -38.24 9.71
CA ASN A 299 -35.94 -39.68 9.50
C ASN A 299 -35.47 -39.98 8.06
N ASN A 300 -35.37 -41.27 7.69
CA ASN A 300 -34.92 -41.67 6.35
C ASN A 300 -35.93 -41.38 5.21
N GLU A 301 -37.19 -41.08 5.51
CA GLU A 301 -38.23 -40.78 4.53
C GLU A 301 -38.42 -39.28 4.26
N ASN A 302 -38.29 -38.44 5.30
CA ASN A 302 -38.48 -36.99 5.18
C ASN A 302 -37.17 -36.21 5.07
N GLY A 303 -36.05 -36.75 5.56
CA GLY A 303 -34.73 -36.14 5.44
C GLY A 303 -34.07 -36.37 4.08
N ARG A 304 -34.46 -37.42 3.35
CA ARG A 304 -33.89 -37.75 2.04
C ARG A 304 -34.75 -37.16 0.93
N LEU A 305 -34.44 -35.93 0.49
CA LEU A 305 -35.20 -35.23 -0.56
C LEU A 305 -35.14 -36.00 -1.89
N ALA A 306 -36.13 -35.82 -2.76
CA ALA A 306 -36.15 -36.41 -4.10
C ALA A 306 -34.99 -35.86 -4.99
N PRO A 307 -34.69 -36.43 -6.17
CA PRO A 307 -33.70 -35.83 -7.07
C PRO A 307 -34.22 -34.49 -7.58
N LEU A 308 -33.35 -33.48 -7.62
CA LEU A 308 -33.60 -32.23 -8.33
C LEU A 308 -32.81 -32.26 -9.64
N GLU A 309 -33.49 -32.55 -10.76
CA GLU A 309 -32.92 -32.41 -12.09
C GLU A 309 -32.72 -30.92 -12.41
N ILE A 310 -31.48 -30.54 -12.73
CA ILE A 310 -31.11 -29.17 -13.08
C ILE A 310 -30.48 -29.11 -14.48
N VAL A 311 -30.75 -28.02 -15.21
CA VAL A 311 -30.36 -27.84 -16.60
C VAL A 311 -29.34 -26.71 -16.70
N VAL A 312 -28.07 -27.07 -16.90
CA VAL A 312 -26.91 -26.18 -16.72
C VAL A 312 -26.17 -26.02 -18.04
N SER A 313 -25.84 -24.79 -18.43
CA SER A 313 -24.87 -24.52 -19.50
C SER A 313 -23.46 -24.78 -18.97
N SER A 314 -22.67 -25.62 -19.64
CA SER A 314 -21.26 -25.84 -19.30
C SER A 314 -20.35 -25.29 -20.38
N LEU A 315 -19.25 -24.64 -20.00
CA LEU A 315 -18.18 -24.30 -20.92
C LEU A 315 -17.44 -25.56 -21.46
N PHE A 316 -16.59 -25.35 -22.46
CA PHE A 316 -16.01 -26.42 -23.29
C PHE A 316 -15.14 -27.40 -22.49
N SER A 317 -15.48 -28.69 -22.53
CA SER A 317 -14.64 -29.77 -22.00
C SER A 317 -13.46 -30.07 -22.92
N ASN A 318 -12.46 -29.19 -22.94
CA ASN A 318 -11.18 -29.39 -23.61
C ASN A 318 -10.13 -29.90 -22.58
N PRO A 319 -9.59 -31.12 -22.71
CA PRO A 319 -8.67 -31.69 -21.72
C PRO A 319 -7.38 -30.90 -21.45
N MET A 320 -6.96 -30.03 -22.38
CA MET A 320 -5.78 -29.16 -22.20
C MET A 320 -6.07 -27.86 -21.44
N ALA A 321 -7.33 -27.52 -21.14
CA ALA A 321 -7.71 -26.26 -20.46
C ALA A 321 -7.49 -26.28 -18.94
N SER A 322 -6.96 -27.36 -18.37
CA SER A 322 -6.69 -27.52 -16.93
C SER A 322 -5.68 -26.52 -16.34
N PHE A 323 -4.87 -25.88 -17.20
CA PHE A 323 -3.94 -24.82 -16.80
C PHE A 323 -4.54 -23.39 -16.87
N ALA A 324 -5.79 -23.24 -17.31
CA ALA A 324 -6.42 -21.94 -17.58
C ALA A 324 -7.72 -21.69 -16.79
N GLY A 325 -7.91 -22.36 -15.65
CA GLY A 325 -8.95 -21.99 -14.67
C GLY A 325 -10.40 -22.13 -15.13
N ALA A 326 -10.72 -23.14 -15.95
CA ALA A 326 -12.10 -23.44 -16.32
C ALA A 326 -12.89 -24.01 -15.13
N SER A 327 -13.50 -23.12 -14.34
CA SER A 327 -14.26 -23.40 -13.12
C SER A 327 -15.74 -23.73 -13.39
N ASP A 328 -16.41 -24.30 -12.38
CA ASP A 328 -17.87 -24.59 -12.38
C ASP A 328 -18.70 -23.31 -12.01
N ASP A 329 -18.13 -22.11 -12.17
CA ASP A 329 -18.65 -20.83 -11.61
C ASP A 329 -19.94 -20.31 -12.28
N ASP A 330 -20.33 -20.88 -13.43
CA ASP A 330 -21.65 -20.66 -14.06
C ASP A 330 -22.82 -21.14 -13.16
N LEU A 331 -22.56 -21.97 -12.15
CA LEU A 331 -23.58 -22.58 -11.30
C LEU A 331 -24.20 -21.62 -10.29
N TRP A 332 -25.50 -21.81 -10.07
CA TRP A 332 -26.25 -21.05 -9.08
C TRP A 332 -25.90 -21.44 -7.64
N ASP A 333 -25.79 -20.44 -6.78
CA ASP A 333 -25.87 -20.60 -5.33
C ASP A 333 -27.14 -21.34 -4.87
N ILE A 334 -26.99 -22.08 -3.77
CA ILE A 334 -28.07 -22.84 -3.16
C ILE A 334 -28.76 -21.98 -2.09
N PHE A 335 -30.09 -21.90 -2.18
CA PHE A 335 -30.93 -21.26 -1.17
C PHE A 335 -31.65 -22.32 -0.34
N ILE A 336 -31.69 -22.12 0.98
CA ILE A 336 -32.52 -22.87 1.91
C ILE A 336 -33.56 -21.91 2.48
N TYR A 337 -34.83 -22.31 2.46
CA TYR A 337 -35.93 -21.58 3.06
C TYR A 337 -36.69 -22.46 4.06
N LEU A 338 -37.16 -21.87 5.16
CA LEU A 338 -38.16 -22.45 6.05
C LEU A 338 -39.45 -21.65 5.96
N TYR A 339 -40.57 -22.35 5.81
CA TYR A 339 -41.92 -21.80 5.85
C TYR A 339 -42.69 -22.35 7.04
N GLU A 340 -43.51 -21.52 7.66
CA GLU A 340 -44.47 -21.99 8.67
C GLU A 340 -45.65 -22.70 8.00
N VAL A 341 -46.06 -23.85 8.55
CA VAL A 341 -47.19 -24.63 8.04
C VAL A 341 -48.36 -24.52 9.01
N ASN A 342 -49.24 -23.54 8.75
CA ASN A 342 -50.48 -23.35 9.46
C ASN A 342 -51.58 -24.29 8.92
N ASP A 343 -52.26 -25.04 9.80
CA ASP A 343 -53.32 -26.00 9.44
C ASP A 343 -54.61 -25.32 8.89
N TRP A 344 -54.68 -23.99 8.96
CA TRP A 344 -55.79 -23.16 8.47
C TRP A 344 -55.43 -22.66 7.06
N GLY A 345 -56.16 -23.15 6.04
CA GLY A 345 -55.79 -23.05 4.63
C GLY A 345 -55.85 -21.67 3.96
N GLY A 346 -55.09 -20.69 4.46
CA GLY A 346 -54.77 -19.46 3.73
C GLY A 346 -53.83 -19.73 2.55
N SER A 347 -53.90 -18.90 1.51
CA SER A 347 -53.13 -19.09 0.27
C SER A 347 -51.68 -18.62 0.36
N GLU A 348 -51.34 -17.77 1.33
CA GLU A 348 -49.99 -17.21 1.49
C GLU A 348 -49.23 -17.92 2.61
N ARG A 349 -48.11 -18.57 2.23
CA ARG A 349 -47.17 -19.19 3.17
C ARG A 349 -46.06 -18.21 3.49
N MET A 350 -46.02 -17.69 4.71
CA MET A 350 -44.98 -16.76 5.12
C MET A 350 -43.62 -17.47 5.25
N ARG A 351 -42.58 -16.91 4.63
CA ARG A 351 -41.20 -17.37 4.82
C ARG A 351 -40.72 -16.93 6.20
N TYR A 352 -40.20 -17.87 6.98
CA TYR A 352 -39.87 -17.68 8.39
C TYR A 352 -38.36 -17.49 8.60
N ALA A 353 -37.53 -18.33 7.97
CA ALA A 353 -36.07 -18.20 7.98
C ALA A 353 -35.45 -18.62 6.63
N TRP A 354 -34.22 -18.18 6.35
CA TRP A 354 -33.55 -18.42 5.07
C TRP A 354 -32.01 -18.48 5.18
N LYS A 355 -31.35 -19.07 4.18
CA LYS A 355 -29.91 -18.89 3.94
C LYS A 355 -29.53 -19.09 2.48
N ARG A 356 -28.65 -18.21 1.97
CA ARG A 356 -27.92 -18.38 0.71
C ARG A 356 -26.56 -19.04 0.99
N ILE A 357 -26.17 -20.01 0.17
CA ILE A 357 -24.91 -20.76 0.28
C ILE A 357 -24.20 -20.69 -1.08
N PRO A 358 -23.01 -20.04 -1.16
CA PRO A 358 -22.22 -20.00 -2.39
C PRO A 358 -21.93 -21.39 -2.93
N PHE A 359 -22.15 -21.64 -4.23
CA PHE A 359 -21.96 -22.98 -4.80
C PHE A 359 -20.53 -23.52 -4.58
N GLU A 360 -19.53 -22.64 -4.69
CA GLU A 360 -18.12 -22.98 -4.48
C GLU A 360 -17.84 -23.55 -3.07
N ARG A 361 -18.56 -23.08 -2.03
CA ARG A 361 -18.47 -23.62 -0.66
C ARG A 361 -19.01 -25.05 -0.58
N VAL A 362 -20.06 -25.36 -1.35
CA VAL A 362 -20.66 -26.70 -1.44
C VAL A 362 -19.68 -27.65 -2.15
N ASN A 363 -19.11 -27.20 -3.28
CA ASN A 363 -18.13 -27.98 -4.04
C ASN A 363 -16.89 -28.32 -3.19
N LYS A 364 -16.36 -27.36 -2.41
CA LYS A 364 -15.21 -27.54 -1.50
C LYS A 364 -15.48 -28.48 -0.31
N GLN A 365 -16.74 -28.61 0.15
CA GLN A 365 -17.11 -29.59 1.20
C GLN A 365 -17.27 -31.01 0.64
N GLY A 366 -17.68 -31.13 -0.63
CA GLY A 366 -18.01 -32.41 -1.25
C GLY A 366 -19.15 -33.11 -0.50
N LEU A 367 -19.00 -34.42 -0.27
CA LEU A 367 -20.05 -35.27 0.32
C LEU A 367 -20.18 -35.16 1.86
N LYS A 368 -19.50 -34.21 2.51
CA LYS A 368 -19.52 -34.05 3.98
C LYS A 368 -20.76 -33.25 4.43
N PRO A 369 -21.45 -33.65 5.52
CA PRO A 369 -22.53 -32.84 6.07
C PRO A 369 -22.01 -31.50 6.58
N MET A 370 -22.74 -30.43 6.31
CA MET A 370 -22.42 -29.06 6.71
C MET A 370 -23.60 -28.40 7.43
N TRP A 371 -23.29 -27.69 8.53
CA TRP A 371 -24.26 -26.85 9.22
C TRP A 371 -24.53 -25.56 8.44
N CYS A 372 -25.81 -25.27 8.28
CA CYS A 372 -26.36 -24.14 7.56
C CYS A 372 -27.19 -23.32 8.55
N LEU A 373 -26.63 -22.19 8.99
CA LEU A 373 -27.24 -21.30 9.96
C LEU A 373 -28.24 -20.37 9.24
N LEU A 374 -29.54 -20.48 9.53
CA LEU A 374 -30.63 -19.80 8.84
C LEU A 374 -31.10 -18.56 9.62
N SER A 375 -31.12 -17.44 8.92
CA SER A 375 -31.40 -16.11 9.45
C SER A 375 -32.87 -15.75 9.30
N SER A 376 -33.39 -14.91 10.19
CA SER A 376 -34.79 -14.45 10.19
C SER A 376 -35.15 -13.71 8.91
N CYS A 377 -36.41 -13.85 8.48
CA CYS A 377 -36.98 -13.06 7.37
C CYS A 377 -37.54 -11.70 7.82
N SER A 378 -37.67 -11.46 9.14
CA SER A 378 -38.19 -10.20 9.71
C SER A 378 -37.12 -9.38 10.44
N ASN A 379 -36.21 -10.05 11.15
CA ASN A 379 -35.14 -9.42 11.94
C ASN A 379 -33.76 -9.76 11.34
N PHE A 380 -33.30 -8.98 10.36
CA PHE A 380 -31.97 -9.17 9.76
C PHE A 380 -30.86 -9.15 10.82
N GLY A 381 -29.93 -10.10 10.73
CA GLY A 381 -28.86 -10.32 11.73
C GLY A 381 -29.25 -11.21 12.91
N GLN A 382 -30.48 -11.72 13.00
CA GLN A 382 -30.88 -12.74 13.99
C GLN A 382 -30.96 -14.12 13.32
N ASP A 383 -30.12 -15.06 13.74
CA ASP A 383 -30.22 -16.47 13.34
C ASP A 383 -31.26 -17.21 14.19
N LEU A 384 -32.13 -17.98 13.52
CA LEU A 384 -33.30 -18.65 14.13
C LEU A 384 -33.20 -20.18 14.11
N PHE A 385 -32.47 -20.76 13.15
CA PHE A 385 -32.30 -22.22 13.04
C PHE A 385 -30.89 -22.56 12.60
N ASN A 386 -30.42 -23.74 12.97
CA ASN A 386 -29.25 -24.39 12.37
C ASN A 386 -29.68 -25.71 11.73
N VAL A 387 -29.29 -25.94 10.47
CA VAL A 387 -29.74 -27.06 9.65
C VAL A 387 -28.53 -27.86 9.16
N LEU A 388 -28.47 -29.16 9.45
CA LEU A 388 -27.39 -30.03 8.97
C LEU A 388 -27.80 -30.70 7.65
N MET A 389 -27.04 -30.47 6.57
CA MET A 389 -27.32 -31.02 5.23
C MET A 389 -26.08 -31.53 4.50
N THR A 390 -26.25 -32.50 3.60
CA THR A 390 -25.32 -32.81 2.51
C THR A 390 -25.93 -32.47 1.16
N PHE A 391 -25.07 -32.06 0.23
CA PHE A 391 -25.40 -31.84 -1.18
C PHE A 391 -24.50 -32.73 -2.04
N GLN A 392 -25.08 -33.43 -3.02
CA GLN A 392 -24.34 -34.26 -3.97
C GLN A 392 -24.81 -33.93 -5.38
N LEU A 393 -23.98 -33.21 -6.15
CA LEU A 393 -24.22 -32.89 -7.55
C LEU A 393 -23.51 -33.92 -8.46
N GLN A 394 -24.21 -34.49 -9.43
CA GLN A 394 -23.66 -35.45 -10.40
C GLN A 394 -24.15 -35.19 -11.83
N ASN A 395 -23.37 -35.58 -12.83
CA ASN A 395 -23.82 -35.63 -14.22
C ASN A 395 -24.83 -36.78 -14.41
N ASN A 396 -25.73 -36.64 -15.38
CA ASN A 396 -26.92 -37.48 -15.53
C ASN A 396 -26.64 -38.94 -15.97
N ASP A 397 -25.44 -39.27 -16.42
CA ASP A 397 -25.20 -40.45 -17.26
C ASP A 397 -25.07 -41.78 -16.49
N GLU A 398 -24.64 -41.78 -15.21
CA GLU A 398 -24.49 -43.02 -14.42
C GLU A 398 -24.53 -42.82 -12.88
N GLY A 399 -25.22 -41.77 -12.39
CA GLY A 399 -25.13 -41.30 -11.00
C GLY A 399 -25.89 -42.12 -9.94
N VAL A 400 -25.17 -42.98 -9.19
CA VAL A 400 -25.71 -43.65 -7.99
C VAL A 400 -25.64 -42.72 -6.76
N ARG A 401 -26.79 -42.48 -6.10
CA ARG A 401 -26.89 -41.70 -4.85
C ARG A 401 -26.25 -42.44 -3.67
N ASN A 402 -25.32 -41.81 -2.98
CA ASN A 402 -24.60 -42.42 -1.87
C ASN A 402 -25.51 -42.78 -0.68
N LYS A 403 -25.11 -43.77 0.12
CA LYS A 403 -25.81 -44.12 1.38
C LYS A 403 -25.79 -42.91 2.33
N ARG A 404 -26.95 -42.58 2.90
CA ARG A 404 -27.09 -41.51 3.92
C ARG A 404 -26.28 -41.89 5.16
N ILE A 405 -25.55 -40.94 5.71
CA ILE A 405 -24.78 -41.13 6.94
C ILE A 405 -25.74 -41.34 8.13
N GLU A 406 -25.43 -42.26 9.03
CA GLU A 406 -26.23 -42.46 10.25
C GLU A 406 -26.02 -41.30 11.22
N TYR A 407 -27.14 -40.76 11.74
CA TYR A 407 -27.15 -39.60 12.62
C TYR A 407 -28.01 -39.90 13.84
N THR A 408 -27.39 -39.82 15.02
CA THR A 408 -28.02 -40.05 16.32
C THR A 408 -27.47 -39.02 17.32
N LEU A 409 -28.30 -38.62 18.29
CA LEU A 409 -27.92 -37.62 19.29
C LEU A 409 -27.55 -38.29 20.62
N ASN A 410 -26.42 -37.88 21.18
CA ASN A 410 -25.98 -38.20 22.53
C ASN A 410 -26.05 -36.94 23.41
N ARG A 411 -26.17 -37.15 24.73
CA ARG A 411 -26.09 -36.08 25.72
C ARG A 411 -24.66 -35.93 26.23
N TYR A 412 -24.22 -34.69 26.40
CA TYR A 412 -22.92 -34.34 26.96
C TYR A 412 -23.10 -33.27 28.04
N ILE A 413 -22.18 -33.23 29.00
CA ILE A 413 -21.92 -32.03 29.79
C ILE A 413 -20.86 -31.22 29.03
N PHE A 414 -21.20 -29.98 28.68
CA PHE A 414 -20.27 -29.00 28.15
C PHE A 414 -19.91 -28.03 29.26
N ARG A 415 -18.62 -27.77 29.42
CA ARG A 415 -18.09 -26.81 30.41
C ARG A 415 -17.29 -25.73 29.69
N ALA A 416 -17.51 -24.49 30.10
CA ALA A 416 -16.76 -23.33 29.61
C ALA A 416 -16.12 -22.61 30.79
N MET A 417 -14.80 -22.41 30.70
CA MET A 417 -13.97 -21.71 31.68
C MET A 417 -13.48 -20.41 31.03
N ILE A 418 -13.94 -19.27 31.56
CA ILE A 418 -13.77 -17.93 30.98
C ILE A 418 -12.84 -17.14 31.90
N TYR A 419 -11.61 -16.89 31.46
CA TYR A 419 -10.58 -16.27 32.30
C TYR A 419 -10.51 -14.75 32.09
N GLU A 420 -10.02 -14.33 30.91
CA GLU A 420 -9.58 -12.95 30.61
C GLU A 420 -9.84 -12.62 29.13
N ALA A 421 -9.84 -11.33 28.77
CA ALA A 421 -9.78 -10.88 27.37
C ALA A 421 -8.76 -9.75 27.18
N LEU A 422 -8.28 -9.59 25.95
CA LEU A 422 -7.25 -8.63 25.56
C LEU A 422 -7.65 -7.85 24.31
N HIS A 423 -7.13 -6.63 24.21
CA HIS A 423 -7.31 -5.70 23.08
C HIS A 423 -8.76 -5.60 22.60
N LEU A 424 -9.71 -5.47 23.55
CA LEU A 424 -11.10 -5.24 23.16
C LEU A 424 -11.24 -3.86 22.48
N PRO A 425 -12.10 -3.72 21.45
CA PRO A 425 -12.27 -2.45 20.75
C PRO A 425 -12.77 -1.31 21.63
N CYS A 426 -12.27 -0.10 21.38
CA CYS A 426 -12.77 1.13 22.01
C CYS A 426 -14.23 1.42 21.61
N LEU A 427 -14.99 2.08 22.48
CA LEU A 427 -16.31 2.61 22.14
C LEU A 427 -16.19 3.99 21.50
N ASP A 428 -15.62 4.93 22.25
CA ASP A 428 -15.33 6.31 21.88
C ASP A 428 -14.09 6.82 22.66
N PHE A 429 -13.77 8.12 22.55
CA PHE A 429 -12.60 8.73 23.16
C PHE A 429 -12.52 8.66 24.70
N ASN A 430 -13.66 8.52 25.39
CA ASN A 430 -13.76 8.59 26.85
C ASN A 430 -14.30 7.31 27.50
N ASN A 431 -15.02 6.46 26.75
CA ASN A 431 -15.69 5.26 27.28
C ASN A 431 -14.96 3.95 26.93
N PHE A 432 -14.45 3.28 27.97
CA PHE A 432 -14.05 1.88 27.90
C PHE A 432 -15.28 0.96 27.97
N PRO A 433 -15.30 -0.18 27.24
CA PRO A 433 -16.44 -1.07 27.21
C PRO A 433 -16.69 -1.76 28.57
N ASN A 434 -17.97 -1.97 28.88
CA ASN A 434 -18.42 -2.89 29.92
C ASN A 434 -18.64 -4.24 29.27
N SER A 435 -17.68 -5.14 29.36
CA SER A 435 -17.63 -6.33 28.52
C SER A 435 -18.30 -7.55 29.17
N SER A 436 -19.06 -8.31 28.40
CA SER A 436 -19.50 -9.68 28.74
C SER A 436 -19.15 -10.66 27.62
N VAL A 437 -18.89 -11.91 27.99
CA VAL A 437 -18.61 -13.01 27.05
C VAL A 437 -19.83 -13.91 26.96
N GLU A 438 -20.24 -14.23 25.74
CA GLU A 438 -21.33 -15.13 25.40
C GLU A 438 -20.78 -16.27 24.54
N ILE A 439 -20.97 -17.49 25.00
CA ILE A 439 -20.43 -18.72 24.40
C ILE A 439 -21.62 -19.57 23.97
N GLU A 440 -21.68 -19.90 22.69
CA GLU A 440 -22.73 -20.75 22.10
C GLU A 440 -22.14 -22.09 21.65
N LEU A 441 -22.82 -23.18 22.00
CA LEU A 441 -22.63 -24.48 21.38
C LEU A 441 -24.00 -25.06 21.00
N ALA A 442 -24.27 -25.20 19.69
CA ALA A 442 -25.49 -25.81 19.15
C ALA A 442 -26.81 -25.20 19.71
N GLY A 443 -26.89 -23.87 19.82
CA GLY A 443 -28.04 -23.17 20.40
C GLY A 443 -28.15 -23.21 21.94
N TYR A 444 -27.17 -23.81 22.63
CA TYR A 444 -27.04 -23.70 24.08
C TYR A 444 -26.06 -22.57 24.42
N PHE A 445 -26.50 -21.61 25.25
CA PHE A 445 -25.76 -20.39 25.58
C PHE A 445 -25.24 -20.39 27.01
N ILE A 446 -23.98 -19.97 27.18
CA ILE A 446 -23.34 -19.64 28.47
C ILE A 446 -22.93 -18.16 28.40
N LYS A 447 -23.36 -17.34 29.37
CA LYS A 447 -22.99 -15.93 29.47
C LYS A 447 -22.22 -15.63 30.76
N SER A 448 -21.16 -14.82 30.69
CA SER A 448 -20.40 -14.34 31.85
C SER A 448 -21.12 -13.22 32.61
N SER A 449 -20.57 -12.81 33.75
CA SER A 449 -20.81 -11.51 34.35
C SER A 449 -20.21 -10.38 33.50
N THR A 450 -20.59 -9.12 33.80
CA THR A 450 -20.10 -7.93 33.10
C THR A 450 -18.89 -7.33 33.81
N ALA A 451 -17.71 -7.43 33.19
CA ALA A 451 -16.51 -6.73 33.64
C ALA A 451 -16.58 -5.26 33.19
N LYS A 452 -16.37 -4.31 34.11
CA LYS A 452 -16.64 -2.88 33.86
C LYS A 452 -15.40 -2.11 33.43
N THR A 453 -15.59 -1.22 32.46
CA THR A 453 -14.64 -0.18 32.01
C THR A 453 -13.19 -0.68 31.89
N SER A 454 -12.92 -1.60 30.96
CA SER A 454 -11.56 -2.06 30.65
C SER A 454 -11.43 -2.56 29.20
N LEU A 455 -10.30 -2.28 28.55
CA LEU A 455 -9.91 -2.96 27.29
C LEU A 455 -9.40 -4.39 27.55
N HIS A 456 -8.93 -4.65 28.78
CA HIS A 456 -8.43 -5.94 29.26
C HIS A 456 -9.26 -6.40 30.46
N PRO A 457 -10.47 -6.95 30.27
CA PRO A 457 -11.31 -7.44 31.36
C PRO A 457 -10.89 -8.83 31.85
N SER A 458 -11.22 -9.15 33.09
CA SER A 458 -11.11 -10.50 33.65
C SER A 458 -12.44 -10.92 34.28
N PHE A 459 -12.73 -12.22 34.17
CA PHE A 459 -14.00 -12.85 34.55
C PHE A 459 -13.77 -13.94 35.61
N TYR A 460 -12.87 -14.90 35.31
CA TYR A 460 -12.60 -16.09 36.14
C TYR A 460 -13.88 -16.85 36.52
N GLU A 461 -14.73 -17.13 35.53
CA GLU A 461 -15.99 -17.85 35.68
C GLU A 461 -15.95 -19.23 34.99
N SER A 462 -16.29 -20.28 35.74
CA SER A 462 -16.56 -21.62 35.21
C SER A 462 -18.06 -21.89 35.20
N LYS A 463 -18.60 -22.46 34.10
CA LYS A 463 -20.03 -22.81 33.97
C LYS A 463 -20.22 -24.11 33.20
N GLU A 464 -21.15 -24.96 33.65
CA GLU A 464 -21.52 -26.21 32.97
C GLU A 464 -22.98 -26.24 32.51
N ILE A 465 -23.24 -26.90 31.38
CA ILE A 465 -24.57 -27.07 30.78
C ILE A 465 -24.70 -28.42 30.06
N GLN A 466 -25.88 -29.04 30.13
CA GLN A 466 -26.14 -30.35 29.50
C GLN A 466 -26.64 -30.19 28.06
N VAL A 467 -25.76 -30.38 27.08
CA VAL A 467 -26.05 -30.24 25.64
C VAL A 467 -26.46 -31.56 24.98
N LEU A 468 -27.12 -31.47 23.82
CA LEU A 468 -27.33 -32.57 22.87
C LEU A 468 -26.41 -32.35 21.67
N LEU A 469 -25.64 -33.37 21.29
CA LEU A 469 -24.73 -33.33 20.14
C LEU A 469 -24.74 -34.67 19.38
N PRO A 470 -24.33 -34.70 18.10
CA PRO A 470 -24.26 -35.92 17.33
C PRO A 470 -23.25 -36.93 17.90
N SER A 471 -23.58 -38.22 17.83
CA SER A 471 -22.68 -39.33 18.20
C SER A 471 -21.34 -39.29 17.45
N ASN A 472 -21.35 -38.78 16.22
CA ASN A 472 -20.15 -38.43 15.48
C ASN A 472 -19.90 -36.91 15.61
N LEU A 473 -19.00 -36.52 16.52
CA LEU A 473 -18.70 -35.11 16.81
C LEU A 473 -18.13 -34.32 15.61
N LEU A 474 -17.67 -34.99 14.54
CA LEU A 474 -17.31 -34.32 13.27
C LEU A 474 -18.54 -33.73 12.54
N LEU A 475 -19.75 -34.09 12.98
CA LEU A 475 -21.03 -33.57 12.48
C LEU A 475 -21.64 -32.52 13.41
N ALA A 476 -20.95 -32.11 14.47
CA ALA A 476 -21.40 -31.07 15.41
C ALA A 476 -20.95 -29.67 14.94
N PRO A 477 -21.60 -28.59 15.39
CA PRO A 477 -21.09 -27.24 15.17
C PRO A 477 -19.91 -26.95 16.10
N ASP A 478 -18.98 -26.10 15.65
CA ASP A 478 -17.91 -25.55 16.49
C ASP A 478 -18.47 -24.54 17.51
N VAL A 479 -17.74 -24.32 18.61
CA VAL A 479 -18.14 -23.37 19.67
C VAL A 479 -17.96 -21.94 19.15
N THR A 480 -19.02 -21.13 19.22
CA THR A 480 -18.95 -19.70 18.88
C THR A 480 -18.75 -18.89 20.16
N ILE A 481 -17.85 -17.89 20.09
CA ILE A 481 -17.51 -17.01 21.21
C ILE A 481 -17.71 -15.57 20.76
N SER A 482 -18.55 -14.82 21.46
CA SER A 482 -18.91 -13.43 21.16
C SER A 482 -18.73 -12.56 22.39
N ILE A 483 -18.19 -11.35 22.23
CA ILE A 483 -18.00 -10.40 23.31
C ILE A 483 -18.84 -9.15 23.04
N PHE A 484 -19.71 -8.81 23.98
CA PHE A 484 -20.63 -7.69 23.90
C PHE A 484 -20.19 -6.55 24.82
N SER A 485 -20.38 -5.31 24.35
CA SER A 485 -20.46 -4.14 25.22
C SER A 485 -21.87 -4.04 25.78
N GLU A 486 -21.97 -4.11 27.10
CA GLU A 486 -23.20 -3.96 27.86
C GLU A 486 -23.51 -2.48 28.12
N PRO A 487 -24.77 -2.07 27.95
CA PRO A 487 -25.17 -0.68 28.05
C PRO A 487 -24.99 -0.11 29.45
N GLN A 488 -24.54 1.15 29.54
CA GLN A 488 -24.54 1.92 30.80
C GLN A 488 -25.95 2.44 31.17
N LEU A 489 -26.85 2.55 30.20
CA LEU A 489 -28.20 3.11 30.35
C LEU A 489 -29.28 2.09 29.96
N ILE A 490 -30.37 2.05 30.72
CA ILE A 490 -31.44 1.03 30.59
C ILE A 490 -32.10 1.00 29.19
N PHE A 491 -32.06 2.11 28.45
CA PHE A 491 -32.70 2.26 27.14
C PHE A 491 -31.76 2.08 25.94
N THR A 492 -30.49 1.73 26.16
CA THR A 492 -29.52 1.44 25.08
C THR A 492 -29.35 -0.07 24.88
N ASN A 493 -29.27 -0.53 23.64
CA ASN A 493 -29.04 -1.94 23.30
C ASN A 493 -27.56 -2.34 23.52
N ARG A 494 -27.30 -3.64 23.69
CA ARG A 494 -25.93 -4.20 23.69
C ARG A 494 -25.31 -4.12 22.28
N GLU A 495 -24.01 -3.84 22.21
CA GLU A 495 -23.23 -3.78 20.97
C GLU A 495 -22.30 -5.00 20.88
N LEU A 496 -22.22 -5.67 19.73
CA LEU A 496 -21.26 -6.77 19.51
C LEU A 496 -19.88 -6.18 19.18
N LEU A 497 -18.88 -6.39 20.04
CA LEU A 497 -17.53 -5.85 19.85
C LEU A 497 -16.67 -6.75 18.97
N CYS A 498 -16.69 -8.06 19.24
CA CYS A 498 -15.92 -9.04 18.50
C CYS A 498 -16.51 -10.45 18.63
N THR A 499 -16.17 -11.32 17.67
CA THR A 499 -16.64 -12.72 17.62
C THR A 499 -15.57 -13.65 17.02
N GLY A 500 -15.63 -14.93 17.35
CA GLY A 500 -14.70 -15.97 16.89
C GLY A 500 -15.25 -17.37 17.14
N GLN A 501 -14.49 -18.39 16.72
CA GLN A 501 -14.90 -19.79 16.81
C GLN A 501 -13.77 -20.67 17.33
N TYR A 502 -14.11 -21.66 18.15
CA TYR A 502 -13.18 -22.66 18.68
C TYR A 502 -13.63 -24.06 18.25
N SER A 503 -12.73 -24.82 17.63
CA SER A 503 -13.13 -26.10 17.04
C SER A 503 -13.47 -27.16 18.08
N LEU A 504 -14.64 -27.77 17.95
CA LEU A 504 -15.13 -28.80 18.86
C LEU A 504 -14.19 -30.02 18.89
N SER A 505 -13.55 -30.31 17.77
CA SER A 505 -12.52 -31.36 17.63
C SER A 505 -11.28 -31.15 18.51
N LYS A 506 -11.05 -29.92 19.01
CA LYS A 506 -9.96 -29.55 19.92
C LYS A 506 -10.40 -29.54 21.40
N ILE A 507 -11.61 -30.00 21.73
CA ILE A 507 -12.13 -30.03 23.10
C ILE A 507 -11.94 -31.43 23.71
N PRO A 508 -11.17 -31.58 24.80
CA PRO A 508 -11.01 -32.85 25.50
C PRO A 508 -12.20 -33.13 26.44
N LYS A 509 -12.24 -34.35 27.00
CA LYS A 509 -13.12 -34.68 28.12
C LYS A 509 -12.70 -34.02 29.44
N GLU A 510 -11.41 -33.72 29.58
CA GLU A 510 -10.76 -33.18 30.77
C GLU A 510 -9.64 -32.22 30.33
N TRP A 511 -9.63 -30.99 30.83
CA TRP A 511 -8.67 -29.96 30.39
C TRP A 511 -7.36 -30.01 31.21
N THR A 512 -6.50 -30.97 30.89
CA THR A 512 -5.20 -31.19 31.58
C THR A 512 -4.09 -30.20 31.20
N LYS A 513 -4.38 -29.17 30.38
CA LYS A 513 -3.39 -28.22 29.84
C LYS A 513 -3.60 -26.80 30.38
N ALA A 514 -2.71 -25.87 30.04
CA ALA A 514 -2.96 -24.44 30.27
C ALA A 514 -4.17 -23.96 29.42
N PRO A 515 -4.94 -22.95 29.86
CA PRO A 515 -5.98 -22.34 29.04
C PRO A 515 -5.38 -21.68 27.79
N THR A 516 -6.19 -21.53 26.74
CA THR A 516 -5.75 -21.09 25.40
C THR A 516 -6.30 -19.72 25.04
N TRP A 517 -5.44 -18.82 24.56
CA TRP A 517 -5.85 -17.56 23.94
C TRP A 517 -6.44 -17.81 22.55
N VAL A 518 -7.73 -17.46 22.39
CA VAL A 518 -8.47 -17.56 21.13
C VAL A 518 -8.57 -16.17 20.51
N GLN A 519 -8.10 -16.05 19.27
CA GLN A 519 -8.15 -14.81 18.49
C GLN A 519 -9.56 -14.55 17.96
N LEU A 520 -10.07 -13.33 18.14
CA LEU A 520 -11.39 -12.89 17.72
C LEU A 520 -11.29 -11.85 16.59
N LYS A 521 -12.38 -11.65 15.84
CA LYS A 521 -12.53 -10.60 14.83
C LYS A 521 -13.29 -9.42 15.42
N SER A 522 -12.74 -8.21 15.35
CA SER A 522 -13.46 -6.99 15.73
C SER A 522 -14.49 -6.59 14.68
N GLN A 523 -15.64 -6.07 15.13
CA GLN A 523 -16.68 -5.50 14.25
C GLN A 523 -16.37 -4.06 13.78
N LYS A 524 -15.51 -3.32 14.48
CA LYS A 524 -15.16 -1.93 14.13
C LYS A 524 -13.96 -1.80 13.19
N ASN A 525 -12.98 -2.70 13.31
CA ASN A 525 -11.76 -2.67 12.49
C ASN A 525 -11.33 -4.10 12.13
N VAL A 526 -11.33 -4.42 10.83
CA VAL A 526 -11.05 -5.77 10.30
C VAL A 526 -9.59 -6.21 10.50
N LEU A 527 -8.66 -5.28 10.77
CA LEU A 527 -7.26 -5.59 11.07
C LEU A 527 -7.00 -5.82 12.56
N HIS A 528 -7.76 -5.16 13.45
CA HIS A 528 -7.59 -5.24 14.91
C HIS A 528 -7.83 -6.66 15.44
N ARG A 529 -6.97 -7.15 16.34
CA ARG A 529 -6.94 -8.53 16.85
C ARG A 529 -7.22 -8.61 18.36
N PRO A 530 -8.49 -8.54 18.79
CA PRO A 530 -8.88 -8.94 20.15
C PRO A 530 -8.61 -10.43 20.41
N PHE A 531 -8.36 -10.80 21.67
CA PHE A 531 -8.19 -12.19 22.11
C PHE A 531 -9.00 -12.47 23.39
N VAL A 532 -9.33 -13.75 23.64
CA VAL A 532 -9.98 -14.21 24.87
C VAL A 532 -9.35 -15.51 25.38
N LEU A 533 -9.07 -15.60 26.68
CA LEU A 533 -8.48 -16.76 27.33
C LEU A 533 -9.59 -17.68 27.82
N VAL A 534 -9.67 -18.88 27.23
CA VAL A 534 -10.71 -19.88 27.52
C VAL A 534 -10.15 -21.29 27.63
N ALA A 535 -10.89 -22.15 28.31
CA ALA A 535 -10.76 -23.60 28.27
C ALA A 535 -12.16 -24.25 28.20
N PHE A 536 -12.24 -25.45 27.64
CA PHE A 536 -13.50 -26.17 27.41
C PHE A 536 -13.39 -27.65 27.76
N GLU A 537 -14.47 -28.24 28.28
CA GLU A 537 -14.57 -29.70 28.44
C GLU A 537 -15.88 -30.22 27.81
N LEU A 538 -15.83 -31.42 27.24
CA LEU A 538 -17.00 -32.08 26.67
C LEU A 538 -17.07 -33.55 27.11
N ILE A 539 -17.83 -33.81 28.17
CA ILE A 539 -17.92 -35.10 28.85
C ILE A 539 -19.22 -35.82 28.43
N PRO A 540 -19.18 -37.08 27.92
CA PRO A 540 -20.40 -37.83 27.64
C PRO A 540 -21.23 -38.04 28.92
N LEU A 541 -22.54 -37.74 28.88
CA LEU A 541 -23.38 -37.74 30.09
C LEU A 541 -23.47 -39.14 30.75
N VAL A 542 -23.31 -40.20 29.97
CA VAL A 542 -23.27 -41.59 30.48
C VAL A 542 -22.02 -41.83 31.31
N GLU A 543 -20.86 -41.32 30.89
CA GLU A 543 -19.62 -41.43 31.65
C GLU A 543 -19.70 -40.58 32.93
N TYR A 544 -20.13 -39.32 32.83
CA TYR A 544 -20.30 -38.42 33.98
C TYR A 544 -21.25 -38.99 35.06
N LYS A 545 -22.30 -39.70 34.66
CA LYS A 545 -23.25 -40.32 35.60
C LYS A 545 -22.75 -41.62 36.22
N ASN A 546 -21.86 -42.34 35.53
CA ASN A 546 -21.28 -43.59 36.04
C ASN A 546 -20.12 -43.31 37.02
N ASP A 547 -19.38 -42.22 36.80
CA ASP A 547 -18.22 -41.83 37.59
C ASP A 547 -18.13 -40.28 37.68
N PRO A 548 -18.85 -39.65 38.62
CA PRO A 548 -18.84 -38.20 38.80
C PRO A 548 -17.53 -37.70 39.43
N GLU A 549 -16.90 -38.50 40.30
CA GLU A 549 -15.68 -38.12 41.03
C GLU A 549 -14.46 -37.98 40.11
N ARG A 550 -14.45 -38.72 38.99
CA ARG A 550 -13.44 -38.59 37.93
C ARG A 550 -13.48 -37.28 37.14
N TYR A 551 -14.63 -36.62 37.08
CA TYR A 551 -14.80 -35.37 36.33
C TYR A 551 -15.35 -34.25 37.24
N PRO A 552 -14.61 -33.89 38.32
CA PRO A 552 -15.08 -32.88 39.27
C PRO A 552 -15.31 -31.54 38.56
N PHE A 553 -16.33 -30.79 39.01
CA PHE A 553 -16.55 -29.42 38.57
C PHE A 553 -15.84 -28.46 39.53
N PHE A 554 -15.02 -27.56 38.99
CA PHE A 554 -14.41 -26.46 39.73
C PHE A 554 -15.09 -25.16 39.32
N ASP A 555 -15.58 -24.41 40.32
CA ASP A 555 -16.20 -23.10 40.17
C ASP A 555 -15.15 -21.98 40.21
N ASP A 556 -14.20 -22.04 41.15
CA ASP A 556 -13.02 -21.16 41.16
C ASP A 556 -11.94 -21.67 40.19
N ILE A 557 -11.73 -20.91 39.12
CA ILE A 557 -10.69 -21.13 38.10
C ILE A 557 -9.56 -20.09 38.16
N ARG A 558 -9.42 -19.36 39.26
CA ARG A 558 -8.37 -18.33 39.40
C ARG A 558 -6.97 -18.95 39.33
N PRO A 559 -6.01 -18.31 38.63
CA PRO A 559 -4.65 -18.83 38.53
C PRO A 559 -3.97 -18.85 39.89
N SER A 560 -3.23 -19.92 40.16
CA SER A 560 -2.37 -19.99 41.34
C SER A 560 -1.33 -18.86 41.32
N THR A 561 -1.20 -18.13 42.43
CA THR A 561 -0.36 -16.92 42.55
C THR A 561 0.87 -17.09 43.45
N ILE A 562 1.77 -16.11 43.41
CA ILE A 562 2.88 -15.89 44.34
C ILE A 562 2.71 -14.50 44.98
N PRO A 563 2.68 -14.39 46.32
CA PRO A 563 2.77 -13.11 47.02
C PRO A 563 4.04 -12.37 46.62
N SER A 564 3.87 -11.13 46.15
CA SER A 564 4.94 -10.37 45.50
C SER A 564 4.95 -8.91 45.93
N LEU A 565 6.15 -8.34 45.94
CA LEU A 565 6.38 -6.91 46.12
C LEU A 565 6.72 -6.30 44.77
N ILE A 566 5.88 -5.39 44.29
CA ILE A 566 6.23 -4.51 43.17
C ILE A 566 6.82 -3.23 43.77
N SER A 567 8.06 -2.94 43.39
CA SER A 567 8.73 -1.67 43.65
C SER A 567 8.72 -0.83 42.37
N LEU A 568 7.95 0.26 42.37
CA LEU A 568 7.75 1.14 41.23
C LEU A 568 8.31 2.53 41.53
N LEU A 569 9.23 3.02 40.71
CA LEU A 569 9.62 4.43 40.65
C LEU A 569 8.93 5.06 39.43
N LEU A 570 7.88 5.84 39.68
CA LEU A 570 7.21 6.64 38.65
C LEU A 570 8.02 7.91 38.41
N ILE A 571 8.68 8.00 37.25
CA ILE A 571 9.54 9.13 36.89
C ILE A 571 8.67 10.27 36.38
N GLY A 572 7.93 10.05 35.28
CA GLY A 572 7.23 11.14 34.61
C GLY A 572 6.36 10.73 33.42
N ILE A 573 5.67 11.73 32.85
CA ILE A 573 4.91 11.63 31.60
C ILE A 573 5.46 12.63 30.58
N ARG A 574 5.40 12.27 29.30
CA ARG A 574 5.78 13.09 28.14
C ARG A 574 4.63 13.06 27.15
N LEU A 575 3.87 14.14 27.03
CA LEU A 575 2.66 14.19 26.18
C LEU A 575 2.90 15.05 24.94
N PHE A 576 2.28 14.64 23.82
CA PHE A 576 2.35 15.38 22.56
C PHE A 576 1.44 16.62 22.54
N ARG A 577 0.43 16.66 23.44
CA ARG A 577 -0.39 17.85 23.74
C ARG A 577 -0.06 18.43 25.12
N PRO A 578 -0.02 19.77 25.28
CA PRO A 578 0.15 20.38 26.59
C PRO A 578 -1.10 20.16 27.46
N ILE A 579 -0.87 19.96 28.75
CA ILE A 579 -1.90 19.86 29.80
C ILE A 579 -1.46 20.69 31.02
N SER A 580 -2.39 21.03 31.92
CA SER A 580 -2.19 22.07 32.95
C SER A 580 -1.92 21.53 34.36
N THR A 581 -2.72 20.55 34.79
CA THR A 581 -2.82 20.03 36.16
C THR A 581 -2.82 18.49 36.16
N PRO A 582 -1.71 17.85 35.72
CA PRO A 582 -1.63 16.40 35.53
C PRO A 582 -1.87 15.63 36.83
N ARG A 583 -2.77 14.64 36.77
CA ARG A 583 -3.13 13.76 37.89
C ARG A 583 -3.11 12.31 37.44
N ILE A 584 -2.26 11.51 38.09
CA ILE A 584 -2.12 10.08 37.76
C ILE A 584 -2.80 9.22 38.83
N VAL A 585 -3.58 8.24 38.40
CA VAL A 585 -4.17 7.20 39.24
C VAL A 585 -3.66 5.84 38.78
N ILE A 586 -2.93 5.15 39.66
CA ILE A 586 -2.43 3.79 39.44
C ILE A 586 -3.46 2.81 39.99
N GLN A 587 -3.84 1.80 39.20
CA GLN A 587 -4.74 0.72 39.61
C GLN A 587 -4.09 -0.65 39.40
N ILE A 588 -4.43 -1.60 40.28
CA ILE A 588 -4.03 -3.00 40.17
C ILE A 588 -5.12 -3.91 40.76
N GLY A 589 -5.33 -5.08 40.17
CA GLY A 589 -6.32 -6.06 40.61
C GLY A 589 -7.55 -6.13 39.71
N VAL A 590 -8.48 -7.01 40.07
CA VAL A 590 -9.58 -7.47 39.20
C VAL A 590 -10.92 -6.97 39.73
N ASN A 591 -11.70 -6.29 38.88
CA ASN A 591 -13.05 -5.80 39.17
C ASN A 591 -13.15 -5.13 40.56
N GLU A 592 -13.86 -5.75 41.50
CA GLU A 592 -14.12 -5.21 42.86
C GLU A 592 -12.87 -5.17 43.76
N SER A 593 -11.82 -5.92 43.42
CA SER A 593 -10.55 -5.96 44.17
C SER A 593 -9.53 -4.90 43.72
N LYS A 594 -9.87 -4.01 42.76
CA LYS A 594 -8.95 -2.97 42.24
C LYS A 594 -8.46 -2.02 43.33
N LYS A 595 -7.22 -2.21 43.79
CA LYS A 595 -6.49 -1.25 44.64
C LYS A 595 -6.17 -0.01 43.81
N ARG A 596 -6.43 1.19 44.35
CA ARG A 596 -6.24 2.48 43.66
C ARG A 596 -5.31 3.39 44.43
N PHE A 597 -4.22 3.84 43.80
CA PHE A 597 -3.23 4.74 44.37
C PHE A 597 -3.26 6.06 43.59
N LYS A 598 -3.48 7.18 44.30
CA LYS A 598 -3.39 8.52 43.70
C LYS A 598 -1.96 9.03 43.84
N VAL A 599 -1.34 9.39 42.72
CA VAL A 599 -0.02 10.02 42.72
C VAL A 599 -0.15 11.45 43.25
N GLY A 600 0.92 11.98 43.85
CA GLY A 600 1.00 13.39 44.23
C GLY A 600 1.00 14.35 43.04
N LYS A 601 1.13 15.65 43.32
CA LYS A 601 1.43 16.65 42.28
C LYS A 601 2.81 16.38 41.64
N PRO A 602 3.06 16.81 40.40
CA PRO A 602 4.40 16.75 39.82
C PRO A 602 5.40 17.59 40.63
N THR A 603 6.64 17.14 40.64
CA THR A 603 7.80 17.73 41.32
C THR A 603 8.53 18.75 40.42
N SER A 604 8.52 18.53 39.10
CA SER A 604 9.04 19.46 38.09
C SER A 604 8.42 19.20 36.71
N GLY A 605 8.73 20.03 35.71
CA GLY A 605 8.13 19.96 34.38
C GLY A 605 6.93 20.88 34.14
N SER A 606 6.48 20.94 32.89
CA SER A 606 5.47 21.87 32.37
C SER A 606 4.91 21.41 31.03
N ALA A 607 3.75 21.94 30.62
CA ALA A 607 3.25 21.88 29.24
C ALA A 607 3.19 20.45 28.64
N GLY A 608 2.73 19.48 29.42
CA GLY A 608 2.63 18.07 29.03
C GLY A 608 3.82 17.20 29.43
N ASN A 609 4.98 17.77 29.74
CA ASN A 609 6.19 17.05 30.13
C ASN A 609 6.48 17.23 31.63
N TYR A 610 6.13 16.23 32.45
CA TYR A 610 6.14 16.34 33.92
C TYR A 610 6.88 15.20 34.61
N ASN A 611 7.65 15.52 35.65
CA ASN A 611 8.28 14.57 36.54
C ASN A 611 7.58 14.52 37.90
N PHE A 612 7.27 13.32 38.37
CA PHE A 612 6.76 13.03 39.70
C PHE A 612 7.87 12.52 40.62
N LEU A 613 8.73 11.61 40.11
CA LEU A 613 9.84 10.98 40.86
C LEU A 613 9.37 10.30 42.16
N THR A 614 8.20 9.66 42.11
CA THR A 614 7.54 9.04 43.29
C THR A 614 7.76 7.54 43.35
N THR A 615 8.17 7.03 44.51
CA THR A 615 8.34 5.60 44.79
C THR A 615 7.07 5.00 45.40
N HIS A 616 6.60 3.89 44.85
CA HIS A 616 5.42 3.15 45.30
C HIS A 616 5.77 1.69 45.54
N GLU A 617 5.32 1.15 46.67
CA GLU A 617 5.48 -0.25 47.07
C GLU A 617 4.11 -0.91 47.11
N ILE A 618 3.90 -1.90 46.25
CA ILE A 618 2.59 -2.54 46.05
C ILE A 618 2.73 -4.03 46.37
N LEU A 619 2.09 -4.47 47.46
CA LEU A 619 1.94 -5.88 47.80
C LEU A 619 0.74 -6.46 47.07
N VAL A 620 0.98 -7.51 46.27
CA VAL A 620 -0.01 -8.13 45.38
C VAL A 620 0.38 -9.58 45.06
N ASP A 621 -0.62 -10.42 44.88
CA ASP A 621 -0.46 -11.81 44.46
C ASP A 621 -0.43 -11.89 42.92
N LEU A 622 0.69 -12.33 42.34
CA LEU A 622 0.93 -12.34 40.89
C LEU A 622 0.90 -13.78 40.33
N PRO A 623 0.46 -14.00 39.07
CA PRO A 623 0.26 -15.35 38.53
C PRO A 623 1.56 -16.15 38.40
N LYS A 624 1.50 -17.46 38.75
CA LYS A 624 2.66 -18.37 38.61
C LYS A 624 3.05 -18.69 37.17
N ARG A 625 2.11 -18.60 36.22
CA ARG A 625 2.28 -19.04 34.83
C ARG A 625 2.09 -17.88 33.85
N MET A 626 2.81 -17.89 32.73
CA MET A 626 2.85 -16.76 31.79
C MET A 626 1.52 -16.46 31.06
N GLN A 627 0.57 -17.40 30.99
CA GLN A 627 -0.64 -17.26 30.17
C GLN A 627 -1.61 -16.19 30.66
N HIS A 628 -1.59 -15.84 31.95
CA HIS A 628 -2.49 -14.87 32.57
C HIS A 628 -1.88 -13.47 32.52
N HIS A 629 -2.61 -12.49 32.03
CA HIS A 629 -2.13 -11.11 31.90
C HIS A 629 -2.12 -10.42 33.27
N SER A 630 -0.95 -9.91 33.67
CA SER A 630 -0.79 -9.12 34.88
C SER A 630 -0.26 -7.74 34.53
N PHE A 631 -0.93 -6.68 34.99
CA PHE A 631 -0.58 -5.31 34.61
C PHE A 631 -0.84 -4.29 35.73
N LEU A 632 -0.11 -3.17 35.65
CA LEU A 632 -0.48 -1.90 36.28
C LEU A 632 -1.21 -1.02 35.27
N GLU A 633 -2.37 -0.51 35.66
CA GLU A 633 -3.20 0.41 34.87
C GLU A 633 -2.98 1.83 35.37
N PHE A 634 -2.49 2.73 34.51
CA PHE A 634 -2.31 4.14 34.84
C PHE A 634 -3.32 4.97 34.05
N LEU A 635 -4.16 5.74 34.77
CA LEU A 635 -5.05 6.74 34.18
C LEU A 635 -4.43 8.13 34.37
N ILE A 636 -4.31 8.89 33.29
CA ILE A 636 -3.79 10.25 33.28
C ILE A 636 -4.98 11.20 33.08
N TYR A 637 -5.17 12.14 34.00
CA TYR A 637 -6.19 13.17 33.94
C TYR A 637 -5.59 14.58 33.88
N ASP A 638 -6.26 15.51 33.21
CA ASP A 638 -6.07 16.96 33.35
C ASP A 638 -7.32 17.54 34.01
N ASP A 639 -7.17 18.10 35.22
CA ASP A 639 -8.23 18.38 36.20
C ASP A 639 -9.24 17.25 36.44
N GLN A 640 -10.17 17.02 35.49
CA GLN A 640 -11.21 15.98 35.49
C GLN A 640 -11.34 15.22 34.14
N GLU A 641 -10.77 15.72 33.03
CA GLU A 641 -10.80 15.05 31.72
C GLU A 641 -9.79 13.89 31.69
N CYS A 642 -10.16 12.76 31.09
CA CYS A 642 -9.23 11.65 30.86
C CYS A 642 -8.35 11.97 29.64
N VAL A 643 -7.05 12.21 29.86
CA VAL A 643 -6.09 12.52 28.79
C VAL A 643 -5.65 11.26 28.07
N GLY A 644 -5.56 10.14 28.79
CA GLY A 644 -5.16 8.85 28.25
C GLY A 644 -4.93 7.79 29.33
N ILE A 645 -4.67 6.57 28.87
CA ILE A 645 -4.42 5.38 29.68
C ILE A 645 -3.09 4.75 29.27
N THR A 646 -2.42 4.04 30.17
CA THR A 646 -1.31 3.14 29.80
C THR A 646 -1.34 1.88 30.64
N TYR A 647 -1.02 0.75 29.99
CA TYR A 647 -0.95 -0.57 30.59
C TYR A 647 0.50 -1.03 30.68
N LEU A 648 1.01 -1.16 31.90
CA LEU A 648 2.34 -1.73 32.16
C LEU A 648 2.19 -3.22 32.44
N THR A 649 2.40 -4.04 31.40
CA THR A 649 2.47 -5.50 31.52
C THR A 649 3.63 -5.91 32.43
N LEU A 650 3.33 -6.66 33.49
CA LEU A 650 4.26 -7.13 34.51
C LEU A 650 4.92 -8.48 34.15
N ASN A 651 4.31 -9.28 33.26
CA ASN A 651 4.77 -10.63 32.92
C ASN A 651 6.28 -10.70 32.53
N PRO A 652 6.84 -9.81 31.69
CA PRO A 652 8.27 -9.81 31.36
C PRO A 652 9.21 -9.51 32.55
N LEU A 653 8.68 -9.03 33.68
CA LEU A 653 9.42 -8.68 34.89
C LEU A 653 9.27 -9.74 36.01
N LEU A 654 8.49 -10.80 35.81
CA LEU A 654 8.25 -11.82 36.85
C LEU A 654 9.48 -12.73 37.05
N PRO A 655 10.12 -12.74 38.23
CA PRO A 655 11.42 -13.39 38.42
C PRO A 655 11.37 -14.93 38.42
N TRP A 656 10.18 -15.55 38.37
CA TRP A 656 9.99 -17.01 38.30
C TRP A 656 9.69 -17.55 36.90
N LEU A 657 9.38 -16.69 35.92
CA LEU A 657 9.24 -17.10 34.52
C LEU A 657 10.61 -17.25 33.88
N THR A 658 10.76 -18.12 32.88
CA THR A 658 12.02 -18.26 32.12
C THR A 658 12.25 -17.04 31.19
N PRO A 659 13.48 -16.82 30.67
CA PRO A 659 13.73 -15.74 29.70
C PRO A 659 12.83 -15.84 28.45
N GLU A 660 12.55 -17.06 27.99
CA GLU A 660 11.71 -17.34 26.83
C GLU A 660 10.25 -17.00 27.12
N GLU A 661 9.73 -17.39 28.29
CA GLU A 661 8.37 -17.02 28.75
C GLU A 661 8.22 -15.50 28.91
N ARG A 662 9.27 -14.80 29.39
CA ARG A 662 9.28 -13.33 29.50
C ARG A 662 9.29 -12.63 28.15
N SER A 663 9.93 -13.22 27.13
CA SER A 663 9.88 -12.69 25.76
C SER A 663 8.51 -12.96 25.13
N ALA A 664 8.03 -14.21 25.16
CA ALA A 664 6.72 -14.58 24.60
C ALA A 664 5.56 -13.77 25.22
N SER A 665 5.61 -13.51 26.52
CA SER A 665 4.62 -12.66 27.20
C SER A 665 4.80 -11.16 26.95
N ARG A 666 5.98 -10.68 26.54
CA ARG A 666 6.16 -9.29 26.07
C ARG A 666 5.38 -9.06 24.79
N ASP A 667 5.48 -9.99 23.85
CA ASP A 667 4.87 -9.86 22.51
C ASP A 667 3.37 -10.18 22.55
N LEU A 668 2.95 -11.21 23.29
CA LEU A 668 1.54 -11.59 23.46
C LEU A 668 0.69 -10.49 24.14
N PHE A 669 1.28 -9.74 25.07
CA PHE A 669 0.59 -8.69 25.83
C PHE A 669 1.03 -7.27 25.42
N ARG A 670 1.65 -7.10 24.24
CA ARG A 670 1.94 -5.80 23.64
C ARG A 670 0.61 -5.15 23.24
N ILE A 671 0.38 -3.91 23.68
CA ILE A 671 -0.80 -3.16 23.23
C ILE A 671 -0.73 -2.91 21.71
N GLN A 672 -1.78 -3.33 21.00
CA GLN A 672 -2.01 -2.96 19.61
C GLN A 672 -2.43 -1.48 19.56
N VAL A 673 -1.69 -0.67 18.81
CA VAL A 673 -1.93 0.76 18.64
C VAL A 673 -2.23 1.10 17.18
N LEU A 674 -2.82 2.27 16.94
CA LEU A 674 -3.23 2.73 15.62
C LEU A 674 -2.06 2.74 14.61
N GLU A 675 -0.86 3.09 15.07
CA GLU A 675 0.41 2.99 14.33
C GLU A 675 0.69 1.60 13.71
N ASP A 676 0.38 0.52 14.43
CA ASP A 676 0.69 -0.86 13.99
C ASP A 676 -0.03 -1.22 12.69
N PHE A 677 -1.19 -0.60 12.44
CA PHE A 677 -2.05 -0.86 11.29
C PHE A 677 -1.78 0.07 10.10
N LEU A 678 -0.97 1.12 10.28
CA LEU A 678 -0.66 2.13 9.27
C LEU A 678 0.63 1.82 8.50
N ALA A 679 1.55 1.07 9.10
CA ALA A 679 2.78 0.60 8.45
C ALA A 679 2.50 -0.45 7.35
N THR A 680 1.42 -1.23 7.48
CA THR A 680 1.06 -2.32 6.56
C THR A 680 0.36 -1.81 5.29
N GLY A 681 1.05 -1.00 4.49
CA GLY A 681 0.59 -0.59 3.15
C GLY A 681 0.57 -1.74 2.13
N GLU A 682 1.30 -2.83 2.41
CA GLU A 682 1.29 -4.11 1.71
C GLU A 682 1.39 -5.27 2.73
N VAL A 683 1.38 -6.53 2.25
CA VAL A 683 1.48 -7.79 3.04
C VAL A 683 0.24 -8.15 3.88
N ALA A 684 -0.93 -8.21 3.23
CA ALA A 684 -2.05 -9.04 3.69
C ALA A 684 -1.84 -10.56 3.46
N GLY A 685 -0.65 -10.98 3.00
CA GLY A 685 -0.39 -12.33 2.48
C GLY A 685 0.66 -13.19 3.19
N ASN A 686 1.52 -12.63 4.05
CA ASN A 686 2.65 -13.36 4.67
C ASN A 686 2.99 -12.86 6.09
N VAL A 687 1.98 -12.66 6.93
CA VAL A 687 2.19 -12.79 8.39
C VAL A 687 2.04 -14.27 8.72
N GLU A 688 3.08 -14.89 9.28
CA GLU A 688 3.03 -16.31 9.61
C GLU A 688 1.90 -16.62 10.59
N LYS A 689 1.26 -17.78 10.42
CA LYS A 689 0.24 -18.27 11.36
C LYS A 689 0.82 -18.34 12.78
N PRO A 690 0.09 -17.91 13.83
CA PRO A 690 0.46 -18.17 15.22
C PRO A 690 0.73 -19.66 15.54
N GLU A 691 0.17 -20.58 14.74
CA GLU A 691 0.43 -22.02 14.80
C GLU A 691 1.92 -22.40 14.57
N ALA A 692 2.75 -21.51 14.01
CA ALA A 692 4.19 -21.72 13.86
C ALA A 692 4.96 -21.55 15.19
N PHE A 693 4.60 -20.56 16.00
CA PHE A 693 5.28 -20.17 17.24
C PHE A 693 5.02 -21.11 18.42
N LEU A 694 4.20 -22.15 18.24
CA LEU A 694 3.89 -23.19 19.24
C LEU A 694 4.35 -24.59 18.83
N LYS A 695 5.29 -24.70 17.87
CA LYS A 695 6.12 -25.91 17.80
C LYS A 695 7.14 -25.86 18.93
N PRO A 696 7.21 -26.86 19.84
CA PRO A 696 8.33 -26.96 20.75
C PRO A 696 9.62 -27.12 19.93
N ALA A 697 10.69 -26.43 20.34
CA ALA A 697 11.99 -26.60 19.72
C ALA A 697 12.41 -28.07 19.79
N ALA A 698 13.08 -28.56 18.74
CA ALA A 698 13.56 -29.94 18.71
C ALA A 698 14.51 -30.18 19.89
N GLN A 699 14.10 -31.02 20.83
CA GLN A 699 14.89 -31.29 22.03
C GLN A 699 16.21 -31.98 21.63
N PRO A 700 17.38 -31.49 22.12
CA PRO A 700 18.59 -32.30 22.09
C PRO A 700 18.36 -33.52 22.99
N ALA A 701 18.70 -34.71 22.50
CA ALA A 701 18.40 -35.96 23.19
C ALA A 701 19.24 -36.13 24.46
N VAL A 702 18.62 -35.90 25.62
CA VAL A 702 19.02 -36.50 26.90
C VAL A 702 17.82 -37.30 27.40
N GLN A 703 17.80 -38.56 26.98
CA GLN A 703 16.91 -39.59 27.51
C GLN A 703 17.47 -40.09 28.85
N ASP A 704 16.59 -40.65 29.68
CA ASP A 704 16.86 -41.28 30.98
C ASP A 704 17.27 -40.35 32.14
N ASP A 705 16.26 -39.99 32.94
CA ASP A 705 16.37 -40.21 34.39
C ASP A 705 15.11 -40.94 34.91
N ILE A 706 15.07 -42.23 34.60
CA ILE A 706 14.47 -43.35 35.36
C ILE A 706 12.93 -43.47 35.50
N ASP A 707 12.45 -44.64 35.08
CA ASP A 707 11.19 -45.27 35.51
C ASP A 707 11.05 -45.36 37.04
N SER A 708 10.32 -44.42 37.67
CA SER A 708 9.82 -44.64 39.03
C SER A 708 8.46 -43.98 39.33
N MET A 709 7.37 -44.53 38.77
CA MET A 709 6.53 -45.49 39.52
C MET A 709 5.19 -45.78 38.80
N ASN A 710 4.94 -47.08 38.59
CA ASN A 710 3.68 -47.73 38.21
C ASN A 710 3.15 -47.47 36.77
N VAL A 711 3.24 -48.41 35.81
CA VAL A 711 2.59 -49.75 35.74
C VAL A 711 1.06 -49.60 35.65
N LYS A 712 0.35 -49.96 34.57
CA LYS A 712 0.65 -50.77 33.36
C LYS A 712 -0.15 -50.25 32.14
N VAL A 713 0.41 -50.39 30.94
CA VAL A 713 -0.36 -50.39 29.68
C VAL A 713 -0.29 -51.81 29.09
N TYR A 714 -1.39 -52.28 28.51
CA TYR A 714 -1.42 -53.46 27.65
C TYR A 714 -1.68 -53.03 26.21
N GLU A 715 -0.94 -53.64 25.28
CA GLU A 715 -1.18 -53.63 23.84
C GLU A 715 -2.41 -54.55 23.52
N ALA A 716 -3.01 -54.61 22.33
CA ALA A 716 -2.70 -54.03 21.02
C ALA A 716 -4.05 -53.64 20.32
N PHE A 717 -4.09 -53.08 19.10
CA PHE A 717 -3.83 -53.82 17.85
C PHE A 717 -3.40 -52.91 16.68
N ASP A 718 -2.85 -53.55 15.65
CA ASP A 718 -1.99 -52.98 14.60
C ASP A 718 -2.56 -53.26 13.20
N PHE A 719 -2.21 -52.41 12.21
CA PHE A 719 -2.21 -52.76 10.79
C PHE A 719 -1.17 -51.93 9.98
N VAL A 720 0.11 -52.30 10.11
CA VAL A 720 0.90 -52.92 9.01
C VAL A 720 0.35 -52.71 7.59
N SER A 721 1.10 -52.31 6.55
CA SER A 721 2.50 -51.83 6.42
C SER A 721 2.74 -51.42 4.95
N LEU A 722 3.81 -50.66 4.67
CA LEU A 722 4.85 -51.10 3.70
C LEU A 722 6.10 -50.21 3.75
N LYS A 723 7.20 -50.75 4.30
CA LYS A 723 8.57 -50.22 4.17
C LYS A 723 9.27 -50.80 2.94
N ARG A 724 10.23 -50.05 2.39
CA ARG A 724 11.66 -50.45 2.17
C ARG A 724 12.44 -49.21 1.68
N ALA A 725 13.55 -48.74 2.27
CA ALA A 725 14.83 -49.37 2.64
C ALA A 725 15.78 -49.54 1.43
N GLY A 726 17.12 -49.43 1.55
CA GLY A 726 17.95 -49.20 2.75
C GLY A 726 18.27 -47.73 3.08
N GLU A 727 19.00 -47.36 4.15
CA GLU A 727 20.08 -48.06 4.89
C GLU A 727 21.40 -48.24 4.09
N SER A 728 22.60 -47.96 4.62
CA SER A 728 23.00 -47.42 5.95
C SER A 728 24.43 -46.73 5.87
N PRO A 729 25.19 -46.41 6.96
CA PRO A 729 25.87 -45.10 7.05
C PRO A 729 27.40 -45.22 7.40
N GLU A 730 27.90 -44.34 8.29
CA GLU A 730 29.25 -44.29 8.90
C GLU A 730 30.37 -43.60 8.06
N ARG A 731 31.33 -42.85 8.64
CA ARG A 731 31.53 -42.42 10.04
C ARG A 731 32.31 -41.10 10.16
N MET A 732 31.95 -40.35 11.20
CA MET A 732 32.68 -39.31 11.97
C MET A 732 34.23 -39.33 11.87
N GLY A 733 34.86 -38.16 11.67
CA GLY A 733 36.33 -37.98 11.70
C GLY A 733 36.77 -36.50 11.84
N SER A 734 37.79 -36.24 12.67
CA SER A 734 38.17 -34.91 13.17
C SER A 734 39.31 -34.19 12.42
N ILE A 735 39.26 -32.85 12.42
CA ILE A 735 40.36 -31.87 12.60
C ILE A 735 41.76 -32.19 12.01
N SER A 736 42.24 -31.35 11.09
CA SER A 736 43.65 -30.87 11.06
C SER A 736 43.83 -29.70 10.06
N GLU A 737 44.90 -28.93 10.23
CA GLU A 737 45.30 -27.79 9.39
C GLU A 737 46.52 -28.12 8.49
N ASN A 738 46.77 -27.24 7.50
CA ASN A 738 48.06 -27.01 6.80
C ASN A 738 48.59 -28.08 5.82
N GLY A 739 49.27 -27.61 4.74
CA GLY A 739 50.44 -28.35 4.23
C GLY A 739 50.60 -28.61 2.72
N ASN A 740 50.55 -27.56 1.88
CA ASN A 740 51.41 -27.35 0.70
C ASN A 740 51.77 -28.45 -0.36
N ASP A 741 51.56 -28.05 -1.62
CA ASP A 741 52.48 -28.10 -2.77
C ASP A 741 52.61 -29.32 -3.72
N LEU A 742 53.06 -28.97 -4.94
CA LEU A 742 53.48 -29.77 -6.12
C LEU A 742 52.33 -30.29 -7.03
N MET A 743 52.37 -30.13 -8.36
CA MET A 743 53.26 -29.33 -9.24
C MET A 743 52.59 -29.06 -10.62
N ASN A 744 53.11 -28.07 -11.34
CA ASN A 744 52.61 -27.47 -12.59
C ASN A 744 52.35 -28.41 -13.81
N SER A 745 51.48 -27.96 -14.71
CA SER A 745 51.69 -28.02 -16.16
C SER A 745 51.09 -26.79 -16.86
N ASP A 746 51.85 -26.14 -17.75
CA ASP A 746 51.56 -24.80 -18.29
C ASP A 746 50.37 -24.68 -19.27
N GLY A 747 49.85 -23.45 -19.41
CA GLY A 747 48.76 -23.09 -20.33
C GLY A 747 48.46 -21.59 -20.33
N MET A 748 49.43 -20.77 -20.76
CA MET A 748 49.41 -19.31 -20.66
C MET A 748 48.43 -18.63 -21.63
N ASP A 749 47.57 -17.75 -21.11
CA ASP A 749 47.24 -16.49 -21.79
C ASP A 749 47.02 -15.36 -20.75
N LYS A 750 47.22 -14.10 -21.11
CA LYS A 750 47.21 -12.95 -20.16
C LYS A 750 46.60 -11.68 -20.76
N SER A 751 46.25 -10.76 -19.84
CA SER A 751 45.62 -9.44 -20.05
C SER A 751 44.08 -9.49 -20.18
N LEU A 752 43.28 -8.62 -19.55
CA LEU A 752 43.59 -7.55 -18.57
C LEU A 752 42.79 -7.75 -17.28
N ASN A 753 43.42 -7.54 -16.13
CA ASN A 753 42.70 -7.14 -14.91
C ASN A 753 42.48 -5.62 -14.99
N PHE A 754 41.24 -5.15 -14.85
CA PHE A 754 40.97 -3.74 -14.60
C PHE A 754 41.14 -3.46 -13.10
N GLU A 755 42.39 -3.23 -12.71
CA GLU A 755 42.74 -2.61 -11.44
C GLU A 755 42.27 -1.14 -11.49
N ILE A 756 41.11 -0.86 -10.89
CA ILE A 756 40.63 0.52 -10.73
C ILE A 756 41.40 1.15 -9.56
N THR A 757 42.62 1.61 -9.84
CA THR A 757 43.26 2.64 -9.01
C THR A 757 42.44 3.92 -9.10
N ILE A 758 41.49 4.06 -8.18
CA ILE A 758 40.98 5.37 -7.79
C ILE A 758 42.18 6.12 -7.21
N HIS A 759 42.51 7.26 -7.79
CA HIS A 759 43.44 8.18 -7.15
C HIS A 759 42.69 8.92 -6.05
N ASP A 760 42.91 8.49 -4.80
CA ASP A 760 42.42 9.17 -3.62
C ASP A 760 43.10 10.56 -3.49
N ASP A 761 42.32 11.61 -3.75
CA ASP A 761 42.63 13.01 -3.39
C ASP A 761 41.33 13.89 -3.39
N GLU A 762 40.14 13.30 -3.13
CA GLU A 762 38.94 14.09 -2.77
C GLU A 762 38.86 14.25 -1.23
N PRO A 763 38.71 15.47 -0.69
CA PRO A 763 38.54 15.70 0.75
C PRO A 763 37.15 15.25 1.23
N ASP A 764 37.07 14.69 2.45
CA ASP A 764 35.85 14.10 3.02
C ASP A 764 34.62 15.04 3.04
N VAL A 765 33.60 14.72 2.23
CA VAL A 765 32.29 15.40 2.26
C VAL A 765 31.16 14.41 2.57
N LEU A 766 30.93 14.22 3.88
CA LEU A 766 29.66 13.78 4.48
C LEU A 766 29.02 12.49 3.93
N GLN A 767 29.75 11.37 3.96
CA GLN A 767 29.11 10.04 4.02
C GLN A 767 28.57 9.76 5.44
N ARG A 768 27.47 10.42 5.82
CA ARG A 768 26.68 10.01 6.99
C ARG A 768 25.67 8.94 6.59
N GLU A 769 25.58 7.88 7.38
CA GLU A 769 24.58 6.81 7.23
C GLU A 769 23.15 7.38 7.26
N GLU A 770 22.22 6.75 6.54
CA GLU A 770 20.81 7.19 6.46
C GLU A 770 19.86 6.05 6.86
N ILE A 771 19.10 6.25 7.94
CA ILE A 771 18.10 5.32 8.44
C ILE A 771 16.69 5.70 7.94
N PRO A 772 15.88 4.74 7.44
CA PRO A 772 14.60 5.05 6.80
C PRO A 772 13.41 5.22 7.79
N TYR A 773 13.70 5.42 9.08
CA TYR A 773 12.72 5.49 10.17
C TYR A 773 13.22 6.38 11.33
N GLU A 774 12.38 6.59 12.33
CA GLU A 774 12.69 7.35 13.55
C GLU A 774 13.73 6.64 14.45
N MET A 775 14.87 7.28 14.74
CA MET A 775 15.98 6.72 15.54
C MET A 775 15.55 6.14 16.90
N GLU A 776 14.52 6.69 17.53
CA GLU A 776 14.02 6.22 18.83
C GLU A 776 13.47 4.78 18.82
N CYS A 777 13.23 4.19 17.64
CA CYS A 777 12.81 2.81 17.46
C CYS A 777 13.91 1.78 17.80
N ASP A 778 15.19 2.12 17.61
CA ASP A 778 16.31 1.20 17.86
C ASP A 778 16.78 1.19 19.34
N PHE A 779 16.13 1.95 20.22
CA PHE A 779 16.53 2.11 21.61
C PHE A 779 16.03 0.94 22.47
N SER A 780 16.95 0.07 22.90
CA SER A 780 16.62 -1.04 23.79
C SER A 780 16.29 -0.58 25.21
N THR A 781 15.68 -1.46 26.01
CA THR A 781 15.42 -1.21 27.44
C THR A 781 16.67 -1.11 28.31
N GLU A 782 17.85 -1.44 27.77
CA GLU A 782 19.14 -1.37 28.47
C GLU A 782 19.94 -0.10 28.12
N ASP A 783 19.56 0.61 27.05
CA ASP A 783 20.21 1.84 26.59
C ASP A 783 19.77 3.10 27.36
N LEU A 784 18.73 2.98 28.18
CA LEU A 784 18.11 4.09 28.92
C LEU A 784 18.09 3.80 30.43
N PRO A 785 18.19 4.82 31.30
CA PRO A 785 18.14 4.64 32.74
C PRO A 785 16.73 4.28 33.29
N TYR A 786 15.76 4.04 32.40
CA TYR A 786 14.36 3.76 32.73
C TYR A 786 13.64 2.97 31.62
N MET A 787 12.50 2.39 31.96
CA MET A 787 11.56 1.79 31.01
C MET A 787 10.51 2.81 30.53
N LYS A 788 9.89 2.49 29.39
CA LYS A 788 8.89 3.32 28.70
C LYS A 788 7.61 2.51 28.46
N ALA A 789 6.44 3.18 28.52
CA ALA A 789 5.16 2.60 28.07
C ALA A 789 4.34 3.68 27.34
N PRO A 790 3.62 3.35 26.25
CA PRO A 790 2.83 4.31 25.49
C PRO A 790 1.57 4.71 26.25
N ILE A 791 1.38 6.02 26.43
CA ILE A 791 0.12 6.60 26.87
C ILE A 791 -0.77 6.73 25.64
N VAL A 792 -1.92 6.07 25.68
CA VAL A 792 -2.84 5.98 24.56
C VAL A 792 -4.19 6.61 24.87
N GLN A 793 -4.87 7.10 23.85
CA GLN A 793 -6.25 7.55 23.89
C GLN A 793 -7.09 6.66 22.96
N CYS A 794 -8.34 6.37 23.33
CA CYS A 794 -9.23 5.60 22.46
C CYS A 794 -9.67 6.45 21.27
N THR A 795 -9.83 5.86 20.08
CA THR A 795 -10.39 6.56 18.90
C THR A 795 -11.76 6.01 18.52
N SER A 796 -12.52 6.78 17.74
CA SER A 796 -13.79 6.37 17.12
C SER A 796 -13.64 5.17 16.16
N ALA A 797 -12.44 4.89 15.64
CA ALA A 797 -12.13 3.72 14.82
C ALA A 797 -12.01 2.41 15.63
N GLY A 798 -12.20 2.46 16.95
CA GLY A 798 -12.17 1.28 17.83
C GLY A 798 -10.77 0.80 18.21
N VAL A 799 -9.71 1.52 17.84
CA VAL A 799 -8.30 1.21 18.10
C VAL A 799 -7.66 2.39 18.85
N PRO A 800 -6.78 2.18 19.84
CA PRO A 800 -6.15 3.28 20.59
C PRO A 800 -4.96 3.89 19.85
N GLU A 801 -4.78 5.21 19.96
CA GLU A 801 -3.67 5.99 19.36
C GLU A 801 -2.68 6.47 20.43
N ILE A 802 -1.39 6.66 20.09
CA ILE A 802 -0.38 7.13 21.07
C ILE A 802 -0.44 8.66 21.21
N VAL A 803 -0.73 9.14 22.43
CA VAL A 803 -0.74 10.58 22.79
C VAL A 803 0.45 11.01 23.66
N GLY A 804 1.31 10.06 24.04
CA GLY A 804 2.58 10.32 24.73
C GLY A 804 3.23 9.06 25.32
N MET A 805 4.20 9.26 26.22
CA MET A 805 4.97 8.20 26.87
C MET A 805 5.02 8.37 28.40
N LEU A 806 4.85 7.26 29.12
CA LEU A 806 5.13 7.13 30.56
C LEU A 806 6.58 6.65 30.75
N LYS A 807 7.34 7.32 31.60
CA LYS A 807 8.72 6.96 31.98
C LYS A 807 8.71 6.42 33.42
N PHE A 808 9.29 5.24 33.67
CA PHE A 808 9.26 4.60 34.99
C PHE A 808 10.39 3.57 35.19
N MET A 809 10.63 3.13 36.43
CA MET A 809 11.36 1.89 36.73
C MET A 809 10.46 0.97 37.54
N CYS A 810 10.45 -0.33 37.25
CA CYS A 810 9.64 -1.32 37.95
C CYS A 810 10.48 -2.57 38.20
N ILE A 811 10.48 -3.08 39.43
CA ILE A 811 11.10 -4.34 39.82
C ILE A 811 10.08 -5.14 40.62
N ILE A 812 10.08 -6.46 40.42
CA ILE A 812 9.18 -7.40 41.08
C ILE A 812 10.01 -8.44 41.83
N GLU A 813 9.79 -8.55 43.12
CA GLU A 813 10.46 -9.51 44.00
C GLU A 813 9.41 -10.42 44.67
N LYS A 814 9.77 -11.69 44.92
CA LYS A 814 8.92 -12.60 45.69
C LYS A 814 8.84 -12.07 47.12
N HIS A 815 7.64 -11.85 47.66
CA HIS A 815 7.50 -11.29 48.99
C HIS A 815 7.64 -12.40 50.04
N THR A 816 8.74 -12.35 50.80
CA THR A 816 8.98 -13.30 51.91
C THR A 816 9.17 -12.61 53.27
N GLU A 817 9.81 -11.43 53.33
CA GLU A 817 10.03 -10.72 54.60
C GLU A 817 9.91 -9.19 54.52
N HIS A 818 9.78 -8.55 55.69
CA HIS A 818 9.82 -7.09 55.87
C HIS A 818 11.24 -6.51 55.69
N SER A 819 12.28 -7.32 55.92
CA SER A 819 13.70 -6.98 55.71
C SER A 819 13.97 -6.61 54.24
N GLN A 820 13.63 -7.52 53.33
CA GLN A 820 13.70 -7.37 51.88
C GLN A 820 12.99 -6.11 51.39
N ARG A 821 11.81 -5.82 51.94
CA ARG A 821 11.02 -4.62 51.59
C ARG A 821 11.77 -3.32 51.87
N GLN A 822 12.48 -3.22 53.00
CA GLN A 822 13.29 -2.04 53.33
C GLN A 822 14.51 -1.91 52.41
N GLU A 823 15.12 -3.03 52.02
CA GLU A 823 16.23 -3.05 51.07
C GLU A 823 15.79 -2.61 49.65
N ALA A 824 14.65 -3.10 49.19
CA ALA A 824 14.05 -2.70 47.91
C ALA A 824 13.66 -1.21 47.89
N ALA A 825 13.12 -0.70 49.00
CA ALA A 825 12.83 0.73 49.19
C ALA A 825 14.10 1.58 49.06
N LEU A 826 15.19 1.19 49.74
CA LEU A 826 16.47 1.88 49.70
C LEU A 826 17.08 1.88 48.28
N LYS A 827 17.09 0.73 47.60
CA LYS A 827 17.53 0.60 46.20
C LYS A 827 16.72 1.45 45.23
N MET A 828 15.45 1.74 45.51
CA MET A 828 14.63 2.65 44.70
C MET A 828 14.85 4.12 45.04
N ALA A 829 15.11 4.46 46.31
CA ALA A 829 15.53 5.81 46.71
C ALA A 829 16.88 6.18 46.05
N GLU A 830 17.88 5.29 46.08
CA GLU A 830 19.15 5.52 45.39
C GLU A 830 19.00 5.75 43.88
N ARG A 831 18.11 5.00 43.21
CA ARG A 831 17.81 5.17 41.79
C ARG A 831 17.12 6.50 41.50
N ARG A 832 16.14 6.88 42.34
CA ARG A 832 15.49 8.20 42.28
C ARG A 832 16.51 9.32 42.41
N ASP A 833 17.44 9.21 43.37
CA ASP A 833 18.39 10.27 43.67
C ASP A 833 19.47 10.40 42.59
N LYS A 834 19.88 9.29 41.97
CA LYS A 834 20.68 9.28 40.73
C LYS A 834 19.94 9.95 39.55
N LEU A 835 18.64 9.72 39.40
CA LEU A 835 17.82 10.40 38.38
C LEU A 835 17.65 11.90 38.68
N VAL A 836 17.50 12.31 39.94
CA VAL A 836 17.47 13.72 40.36
C VAL A 836 18.78 14.42 39.98
N ASP A 837 19.93 13.79 40.23
CA ASP A 837 21.25 14.29 39.81
C ASP A 837 21.35 14.44 38.28
N LEU A 838 20.92 13.44 37.51
CA LEU A 838 20.88 13.49 36.04
C LEU A 838 19.98 14.62 35.51
N TYR A 839 18.76 14.78 36.04
CA TYR A 839 17.87 15.88 35.67
C TYR A 839 18.39 17.25 36.12
N SER A 840 19.17 17.33 37.20
CA SER A 840 19.79 18.61 37.63
C SER A 840 20.86 19.09 36.64
N LYS A 841 21.56 18.16 35.99
CA LYS A 841 22.58 18.41 34.96
C LYS A 841 21.99 18.66 33.57
N ALA A 842 20.71 18.34 33.36
CA ALA A 842 20.02 18.40 32.08
C ALA A 842 19.17 19.67 31.86
N LYS A 843 19.56 20.80 32.46
CA LYS A 843 18.79 22.06 32.40
C LYS A 843 19.27 23.08 31.36
N ASP A 844 20.57 23.10 31.06
CA ASP A 844 21.18 24.05 30.11
C ASP A 844 21.64 23.32 28.84
N LEU A 845 20.68 22.76 28.10
CA LEU A 845 20.91 22.02 26.85
C LEU A 845 20.51 22.82 25.61
N VAL A 846 21.11 22.44 24.48
CA VAL A 846 20.80 22.95 23.14
C VAL A 846 20.54 21.77 22.23
N VAL A 847 19.36 21.75 21.61
CA VAL A 847 19.02 20.83 20.53
C VAL A 847 19.36 21.52 19.21
N ARG A 848 20.30 20.94 18.47
CA ARG A 848 20.70 21.42 17.13
C ARG A 848 20.06 20.53 16.08
N PHE A 849 19.00 21.05 15.47
CA PHE A 849 18.17 20.37 14.47
C PHE A 849 18.63 20.76 13.06
N TYR A 850 19.14 19.81 12.28
CA TYR A 850 19.57 20.01 10.90
C TYR A 850 18.51 19.46 9.95
N ALA A 851 17.78 20.34 9.27
CA ALA A 851 16.70 19.98 8.36
C ALA A 851 17.17 20.04 6.90
N LEU A 852 17.06 18.92 6.17
CA LEU A 852 17.61 18.81 4.83
C LEU A 852 16.52 18.99 3.78
N GLN A 853 15.53 18.10 3.75
CA GLN A 853 14.47 18.09 2.76
C GLN A 853 13.21 17.39 3.30
N ALA A 854 12.02 17.87 2.94
CA ALA A 854 10.80 17.06 3.03
C ALA A 854 10.42 16.49 1.64
N LYS A 855 9.75 15.34 1.61
CA LYS A 855 9.31 14.65 0.39
C LYS A 855 7.88 14.13 0.54
N GLY A 856 7.12 14.13 -0.55
CA GLY A 856 5.78 13.53 -0.59
C GLY A 856 4.78 14.24 0.30
N LEU A 857 4.89 15.57 0.39
CA LEU A 857 4.00 16.37 1.24
C LEU A 857 2.55 16.30 0.76
N CYS A 858 1.61 16.12 1.70
CA CYS A 858 0.18 16.14 1.44
C CYS A 858 -0.47 17.26 2.27
N THR A 859 -0.93 18.34 1.64
CA THR A 859 -1.71 19.40 2.30
C THR A 859 -3.18 18.99 2.43
N GLY A 860 -3.80 19.22 3.59
CA GLY A 860 -5.25 19.02 3.77
C GLY A 860 -6.10 19.95 2.89
N SER A 861 -5.55 21.10 2.49
CA SER A 861 -6.14 22.04 1.53
C SER A 861 -6.06 21.62 0.05
N GLY A 862 -5.34 20.53 -0.28
CA GLY A 862 -5.10 20.11 -1.67
C GLY A 862 -4.23 21.07 -2.50
N ALA A 863 -3.43 21.94 -1.86
CA ALA A 863 -2.56 22.89 -2.53
C ALA A 863 -1.42 22.19 -3.31
N ALA A 864 -1.46 22.30 -4.64
CA ALA A 864 -0.49 21.67 -5.55
C ALA A 864 0.98 22.11 -5.33
N ASN A 865 1.19 23.38 -4.95
CA ASN A 865 2.49 23.98 -4.70
C ASN A 865 2.44 24.76 -3.37
N PRO A 866 2.60 24.09 -2.22
CA PRO A 866 2.64 24.78 -0.93
C PRO A 866 3.88 25.67 -0.82
N SER A 867 3.72 26.79 -0.11
CA SER A 867 4.80 27.75 0.17
C SER A 867 5.39 27.39 1.53
N THR A 868 6.32 26.44 1.54
CA THR A 868 6.63 25.67 2.76
C THR A 868 7.65 26.33 3.68
N TYR A 869 7.49 26.21 4.99
CA TYR A 869 8.52 26.56 5.98
C TYR A 869 8.48 25.59 7.16
N LEU A 870 9.52 25.63 8.02
CA LEU A 870 9.61 24.78 9.21
C LEU A 870 9.23 25.54 10.46
N TRP A 871 8.50 24.89 11.36
CA TRP A 871 8.24 25.39 12.71
C TRP A 871 8.76 24.37 13.73
N VAL A 872 9.84 24.73 14.42
CA VAL A 872 10.63 23.88 15.31
C VAL A 872 10.46 24.41 16.75
N ARG A 873 9.75 23.68 17.61
CA ARG A 873 9.28 24.20 18.91
C ARG A 873 9.35 23.17 20.05
N ASN A 874 9.86 23.62 21.19
CA ASN A 874 9.78 22.91 22.48
C ASN A 874 8.64 23.41 23.37
N VAL A 875 8.07 24.58 23.06
CA VAL A 875 6.94 25.21 23.78
C VAL A 875 6.07 25.98 22.78
N GLU A 876 4.74 25.96 22.96
CA GLU A 876 3.79 26.64 22.06
C GLU A 876 3.78 28.17 22.21
N THR A 877 4.16 28.71 23.38
CA THR A 877 4.22 30.16 23.64
C THR A 877 5.50 30.78 23.08
N GLU A 878 5.36 31.88 22.34
CA GLU A 878 6.50 32.67 21.85
C GLU A 878 7.14 33.50 22.96
N GLY A 879 8.45 33.76 22.84
CA GLY A 879 9.19 34.70 23.71
C GLY A 879 10.00 34.08 24.86
N THR A 880 9.96 32.76 25.09
CA THR A 880 10.76 32.10 26.13
C THR A 880 12.12 31.59 25.61
N THR A 881 13.17 31.83 26.40
CA THR A 881 14.58 31.53 26.06
C THR A 881 15.27 30.77 27.19
N ILE A 882 16.12 29.80 26.85
CA ILE A 882 17.07 29.17 27.79
C ILE A 882 18.48 29.65 27.46
N GLY A 883 19.12 30.30 28.44
CA GLY A 883 20.43 30.93 28.26
C GLY A 883 20.43 32.01 27.17
N SER A 884 20.90 31.64 25.97
CA SER A 884 20.96 32.52 24.79
C SER A 884 20.17 31.98 23.59
N TYR A 885 19.44 30.87 23.74
CA TYR A 885 18.74 30.18 22.66
C TYR A 885 17.21 30.23 22.87
N PRO A 886 16.41 30.46 21.81
CA PRO A 886 14.95 30.42 21.89
C PRO A 886 14.43 28.99 22.04
N GLN A 887 13.29 28.80 22.69
CA GLN A 887 12.61 27.49 22.76
C GLN A 887 11.70 27.21 21.55
N ASN A 888 11.53 28.16 20.64
CA ASN A 888 10.63 28.08 19.50
C ASN A 888 11.20 28.92 18.34
N ILE A 889 11.30 28.33 17.14
CA ILE A 889 11.80 28.98 15.93
C ILE A 889 10.89 28.64 14.75
N LYS A 890 10.41 29.66 14.05
CA LYS A 890 9.82 29.57 12.70
C LYS A 890 10.91 29.92 11.68
N ASP A 891 11.12 29.10 10.65
CA ASP A 891 12.05 29.41 9.56
C ASP A 891 11.53 30.61 8.76
N THR A 892 12.33 31.66 8.62
CA THR A 892 12.01 32.84 7.82
C THR A 892 12.14 32.58 6.32
N ASN A 893 12.80 31.49 5.92
CA ASN A 893 13.15 31.20 4.53
C ASN A 893 12.11 30.30 3.86
N VAL A 894 10.95 30.86 3.54
CA VAL A 894 9.85 30.14 2.86
C VAL A 894 10.35 29.54 1.52
N ARG A 895 10.09 28.25 1.33
CA ARG A 895 10.52 27.42 0.19
C ARG A 895 9.34 27.12 -0.73
N ASN A 896 9.29 27.82 -1.87
CA ASN A 896 8.26 27.68 -2.89
C ASN A 896 8.58 26.54 -3.88
N GLN A 897 8.98 25.38 -3.36
CA GLN A 897 9.51 24.22 -4.11
C GLN A 897 8.50 23.06 -4.21
N GLY A 898 7.22 23.33 -4.00
CA GLY A 898 6.15 22.33 -4.07
C GLY A 898 6.30 21.22 -3.04
N LEU A 899 6.01 19.97 -3.44
CA LEU A 899 5.90 18.81 -2.53
C LEU A 899 7.25 18.15 -2.16
N LYS A 900 8.40 18.78 -2.47
CA LYS A 900 9.77 18.26 -2.23
C LYS A 900 10.75 19.29 -1.62
N PRO A 901 10.34 20.19 -0.70
CA PRO A 901 11.13 21.37 -0.36
C PRO A 901 12.46 21.02 0.32
N ILE A 902 13.52 21.64 -0.17
CA ILE A 902 14.88 21.57 0.37
C ILE A 902 15.05 22.74 1.33
N PHE A 903 15.26 22.44 2.60
CA PHE A 903 15.49 23.43 3.64
C PHE A 903 16.99 23.75 3.74
N ASN A 904 17.81 22.71 3.93
CA ASN A 904 19.24 22.81 4.27
C ASN A 904 19.51 23.84 5.40
N SER A 905 18.58 23.92 6.35
CA SER A 905 18.57 24.87 7.48
C SER A 905 19.05 24.19 8.76
N CYS A 906 19.73 24.92 9.65
CA CYS A 906 20.12 24.45 10.97
C CYS A 906 19.54 25.36 12.06
N PHE A 907 18.88 24.76 13.05
CA PHE A 907 18.17 25.45 14.13
C PHE A 907 18.76 25.06 15.49
N ASN A 908 19.15 26.04 16.32
CA ASN A 908 19.63 25.80 17.69
C ASN A 908 18.52 26.20 18.69
N VAL A 909 17.89 25.21 19.32
CA VAL A 909 16.74 25.41 20.23
C VAL A 909 17.16 25.13 21.67
N GLY A 910 16.81 26.04 22.59
CA GLY A 910 17.07 25.86 24.03
C GLY A 910 16.19 24.76 24.63
N CYS A 911 16.77 23.93 25.51
CA CYS A 911 16.10 22.78 26.10
C CYS A 911 16.50 22.57 27.57
N ALA A 912 15.51 22.37 28.43
CA ALA A 912 15.64 21.86 29.79
C ALA A 912 14.80 20.59 29.95
N LEU A 913 15.35 19.55 30.59
CA LEU A 913 14.64 18.29 30.84
C LEU A 913 14.09 18.24 32.29
N PRO A 914 12.81 17.86 32.51
CA PRO A 914 11.86 17.31 31.54
C PRO A 914 11.08 18.36 30.73
N GLU A 915 11.13 19.65 31.06
CA GLU A 915 10.19 20.68 30.57
C GLU A 915 10.06 20.72 29.03
N ASN A 916 11.15 20.47 28.32
CA ASN A 916 11.30 20.48 26.86
C ASN A 916 11.69 19.09 26.30
N ALA A 917 11.30 18.01 26.98
CA ALA A 917 11.68 16.64 26.60
C ALA A 917 11.16 16.16 25.24
N ILE A 918 10.10 16.77 24.71
CA ILE A 918 9.58 16.49 23.36
C ILE A 918 9.77 17.73 22.48
N LEU A 919 10.58 17.59 21.43
CA LEU A 919 10.70 18.58 20.36
C LEU A 919 9.62 18.30 19.29
N LYS A 920 8.78 19.30 19.01
CA LYS A 920 7.72 19.26 17.99
C LYS A 920 8.22 19.97 16.73
N VAL A 921 8.29 19.25 15.61
CA VAL A 921 8.71 19.79 14.30
C VAL A 921 7.55 19.68 13.33
N SER A 922 7.03 20.83 12.90
CA SER A 922 5.94 20.93 11.92
C SER A 922 6.44 21.47 10.60
N VAL A 923 6.04 20.85 9.49
CA VAL A 923 6.12 21.45 8.16
C VAL A 923 4.85 22.25 7.94
N MET A 924 5.01 23.54 7.67
CA MET A 924 3.95 24.51 7.50
C MET A 924 3.80 24.90 6.03
N ASN A 925 2.58 25.18 5.60
CA ASN A 925 2.25 25.85 4.35
C ASN A 925 1.84 27.30 4.68
N LEU A 926 2.60 28.27 4.17
CA LEU A 926 2.31 29.70 4.37
C LEU A 926 0.96 30.04 3.72
N GLY A 927 0.00 30.48 4.54
CA GLY A 927 -1.35 30.80 4.11
C GLY A 927 -1.58 32.29 3.89
N THR A 928 -2.64 32.64 3.16
CA THR A 928 -3.02 34.05 2.92
C THR A 928 -3.64 34.71 4.16
N ILE A 929 -4.10 33.92 5.14
CA ILE A 929 -4.81 34.40 6.35
C ILE A 929 -4.36 33.62 7.60
N VAL A 930 -4.25 32.29 7.50
CA VAL A 930 -3.77 31.39 8.56
C VAL A 930 -2.89 30.32 7.92
N ASP A 931 -1.74 30.03 8.53
CA ASP A 931 -0.82 29.00 8.06
C ASP A 931 -1.35 27.58 8.34
N GLU A 932 -1.22 26.70 7.36
CA GLU A 932 -1.70 25.31 7.44
C GLU A 932 -0.57 24.39 7.91
N VAL A 933 -0.84 23.55 8.92
CA VAL A 933 0.06 22.46 9.31
C VAL A 933 -0.07 21.34 8.29
N ILE A 934 0.93 21.14 7.42
CA ILE A 934 0.95 20.03 6.47
C ILE A 934 1.12 18.71 7.23
N GLY A 935 2.03 18.71 8.22
CA GLY A 935 2.23 17.58 9.11
C GLY A 935 3.32 17.86 10.14
N THR A 936 3.31 17.08 11.21
CA THR A 936 4.18 17.23 12.38
C THR A 936 4.83 15.88 12.72
N THR A 937 6.05 15.95 13.25
CA THR A 937 6.74 14.83 13.90
C THR A 937 7.22 15.27 15.29
N PHE A 938 7.37 14.31 16.19
CA PHE A 938 7.80 14.50 17.59
C PHE A 938 9.10 13.74 17.82
N ILE A 939 10.06 14.37 18.51
CA ILE A 939 11.40 13.83 18.78
C ILE A 939 11.60 13.78 20.30
N ASP A 940 11.98 12.61 20.85
CA ASP A 940 12.19 12.44 22.29
C ASP A 940 13.62 12.81 22.67
N CYS A 941 13.79 14.10 22.98
CA CYS A 941 15.05 14.70 23.37
C CYS A 941 15.59 14.14 24.70
N GLU A 942 14.70 13.66 25.58
CA GLU A 942 15.10 13.05 26.84
C GLU A 942 15.75 11.68 26.64
N ASP A 943 15.13 10.83 25.83
CA ASP A 943 15.71 9.53 25.47
C ASP A 943 17.02 9.68 24.70
N ARG A 944 17.10 10.63 23.74
CA ARG A 944 18.35 10.89 23.01
C ARG A 944 19.47 11.40 23.90
N TYR A 945 19.17 12.26 24.88
CA TYR A 945 20.17 12.79 25.79
C TYR A 945 20.67 11.75 26.80
N PHE A 946 19.81 10.88 27.31
CA PHE A 946 20.20 9.85 28.28
C PHE A 946 20.72 8.54 27.66
N ASN A 947 20.60 8.34 26.34
CA ASN A 947 21.13 7.18 25.63
C ASN A 947 22.65 7.29 25.38
N ALA A 948 23.43 6.42 26.01
CA ALA A 948 24.89 6.40 25.90
C ALA A 948 25.43 6.11 24.48
N LYS A 949 24.69 5.35 23.66
CA LYS A 949 25.06 5.12 22.24
C LYS A 949 24.94 6.41 21.43
N VAL A 950 23.89 7.20 21.64
CA VAL A 950 23.68 8.50 20.98
C VAL A 950 24.76 9.49 21.40
N GLN A 951 25.10 9.57 22.70
CA GLN A 951 26.22 10.38 23.18
C GLN A 951 27.55 10.01 22.50
N LYS A 952 27.81 8.71 22.32
CA LYS A 952 29.01 8.25 21.60
C LYS A 952 29.00 8.66 20.13
N LEU A 953 27.91 8.40 19.40
CA LEU A 953 27.76 8.81 17.98
C LEU A 953 27.91 10.33 17.81
N MET A 954 27.51 11.13 18.80
CA MET A 954 27.74 12.57 18.79
C MET A 954 29.21 12.98 19.00
N ALA A 955 29.93 12.29 19.87
CA ALA A 955 31.36 12.49 20.08
C ALA A 955 32.17 12.10 18.83
N ASP A 956 31.81 10.97 18.21
CA ASP A 956 32.43 10.42 16.99
C ASP A 956 31.96 11.14 15.70
N ASP A 957 31.08 12.15 15.80
CA ASP A 957 30.35 12.84 14.71
C ASP A 957 29.45 11.97 13.80
N ALA A 958 29.41 10.66 14.03
CA ALA A 958 28.70 9.65 13.26
C ALA A 958 27.17 9.61 13.48
N ILE A 959 26.52 10.70 13.88
CA ILE A 959 25.05 10.74 13.99
C ILE A 959 24.42 10.60 12.59
N PRO A 960 23.59 9.57 12.34
CA PRO A 960 23.00 9.31 11.03
C PRO A 960 21.91 10.33 10.68
N ILE A 961 21.56 10.34 9.40
CA ILE A 961 20.41 11.06 8.85
C ILE A 961 19.18 10.16 9.00
N GLU A 962 18.07 10.72 9.46
CA GLU A 962 16.82 9.98 9.70
C GLU A 962 15.66 10.52 8.86
N LEU A 963 14.80 9.60 8.42
CA LEU A 963 13.55 9.87 7.72
C LEU A 963 12.38 9.78 8.71
N ARG A 964 11.90 10.94 9.20
CA ARG A 964 10.75 10.99 10.11
C ARG A 964 9.42 11.17 9.37
N THR A 965 8.40 10.44 9.78
CA THR A 965 7.04 10.50 9.25
C THR A 965 6.32 11.77 9.73
N LEU A 966 5.62 12.45 8.82
CA LEU A 966 4.78 13.61 9.14
C LEU A 966 3.31 13.19 9.25
N LYS A 967 2.65 13.53 10.36
CA LYS A 967 1.23 13.24 10.63
C LYS A 967 0.45 14.51 10.99
N THR A 968 -0.88 14.50 10.85
CA THR A 968 -1.76 15.58 11.34
C THR A 968 -2.62 15.08 12.50
N GLU A 969 -3.07 16.00 13.37
CA GLU A 969 -3.84 15.67 14.58
C GLU A 969 -5.24 15.07 14.27
N SER A 970 -5.69 15.12 13.01
CA SER A 970 -7.01 14.64 12.57
C SER A 970 -6.97 13.59 11.44
N SER A 971 -5.79 13.14 11.00
CA SER A 971 -5.68 12.14 9.93
C SER A 971 -4.44 11.25 10.12
N THR A 972 -4.71 9.95 10.05
CA THR A 972 -3.75 8.85 10.29
C THR A 972 -2.81 8.59 9.11
N ILE A 973 -3.08 9.17 7.95
CA ILE A 973 -2.29 8.99 6.73
C ILE A 973 -0.95 9.72 6.88
N SER A 974 0.13 9.22 6.27
CA SER A 974 1.38 9.98 6.16
C SER A 974 1.18 11.20 5.26
N HIS A 975 1.48 12.39 5.78
CA HIS A 975 1.45 13.65 5.04
C HIS A 975 2.85 14.02 4.50
N GLY A 976 3.70 13.01 4.33
CA GLY A 976 5.07 13.11 3.82
C GLY A 976 6.13 12.68 4.82
N THR A 977 7.39 12.86 4.44
CA THR A 977 8.57 12.45 5.21
C THR A 977 9.59 13.57 5.28
N LEU A 978 10.16 13.81 6.45
CA LEU A 978 11.19 14.83 6.71
C LEU A 978 12.56 14.18 6.94
N ARG A 979 13.53 14.51 6.09
CA ARG A 979 14.93 14.07 6.18
C ARG A 979 15.73 15.08 7.00
N CYS A 980 16.26 14.63 8.14
CA CYS A 980 16.94 15.50 9.11
C CYS A 980 18.00 14.73 9.92
N TRP A 981 18.77 15.43 10.76
CA TRP A 981 19.49 14.82 11.88
C TRP A 981 19.52 15.77 13.08
N ILE A 982 19.75 15.23 14.28
CA ILE A 982 19.65 15.95 15.55
C ILE A 982 20.90 15.73 16.40
N GLU A 983 21.52 16.81 16.87
CA GLU A 983 22.58 16.79 17.89
C GLU A 983 22.06 17.44 19.19
N MET A 984 22.35 16.85 20.35
CA MET A 984 21.99 17.38 21.67
C MET A 984 23.22 17.55 22.58
N MET A 985 23.49 18.77 23.01
CA MET A 985 24.70 19.09 23.77
C MET A 985 24.44 20.20 24.79
N ASP A 986 25.34 20.39 25.76
CA ASP A 986 25.22 21.50 26.71
C ASP A 986 25.49 22.86 26.06
N VAL A 987 25.09 23.95 26.72
CA VAL A 987 25.28 25.33 26.21
C VAL A 987 26.76 25.69 26.01
N VAL A 988 27.70 25.02 26.68
CA VAL A 988 29.15 25.24 26.51
C VAL A 988 29.64 24.61 25.20
N THR A 989 29.36 23.32 25.00
CA THR A 989 29.68 22.57 23.77
C THR A 989 28.96 23.16 22.56
N ALA A 990 27.72 23.63 22.71
CA ALA A 990 26.98 24.31 21.65
C ALA A 990 27.65 25.59 21.14
N LYS A 991 28.45 26.26 21.99
CA LYS A 991 29.21 27.48 21.64
C LYS A 991 30.59 27.18 21.05
N THR A 992 31.19 26.02 21.36
CA THR A 992 32.52 25.63 20.86
C THR A 992 32.48 24.71 19.63
N ARG A 993 31.45 23.86 19.49
CA ARG A 993 31.22 22.99 18.33
C ARG A 993 30.56 23.80 17.21
N PRO A 994 31.26 24.13 16.11
CA PRO A 994 30.70 24.94 15.02
C PRO A 994 29.47 24.27 14.41
N ILE A 995 28.57 25.06 13.83
CA ILE A 995 27.46 24.55 13.03
C ILE A 995 28.05 23.95 11.76
N ARG A 996 27.74 22.68 11.44
CA ARG A 996 28.21 22.08 10.19
C ARG A 996 27.54 22.74 8.99
N THR A 997 28.34 23.13 8.00
CA THR A 997 27.86 23.72 6.76
C THR A 997 27.12 22.67 5.93
N ILE A 998 25.79 22.67 6.01
CA ILE A 998 24.96 22.01 5.00
C ILE A 998 25.18 22.77 3.68
N GLY A 999 25.48 22.06 2.59
CA GLY A 999 25.90 22.68 1.33
C GLY A 999 24.84 23.64 0.75
N GLY A 1000 25.05 24.95 0.93
CA GLY A 1000 24.12 26.00 0.51
C GLY A 1000 23.96 26.11 -1.01
N LEU A 1001 22.72 26.37 -1.44
CA LEU A 1001 22.36 26.57 -2.85
C LEU A 1001 22.01 28.05 -3.09
N GLU A 1002 22.98 28.95 -2.94
CA GLU A 1002 22.88 30.26 -3.60
C GLU A 1002 23.47 30.12 -5.02
N PRO A 1003 22.67 30.30 -6.08
CA PRO A 1003 23.16 30.22 -7.45
C PRO A 1003 24.25 31.27 -7.68
N SER A 1004 25.45 30.80 -7.98
CA SER A 1004 26.58 31.66 -8.35
C SER A 1004 26.68 31.76 -9.87
N ASP A 1005 27.05 32.91 -10.41
CA ASP A 1005 27.20 33.13 -11.85
C ASP A 1005 28.53 32.52 -12.37
N TYR A 1006 28.45 31.83 -13.51
CA TYR A 1006 29.57 31.16 -14.19
C TYR A 1006 29.54 31.42 -15.71
N GLU A 1007 30.71 31.39 -16.34
CA GLU A 1007 30.89 31.37 -17.79
C GLU A 1007 31.21 29.95 -18.25
N LEU A 1008 30.28 29.31 -18.98
CA LEU A 1008 30.55 28.07 -19.72
C LEU A 1008 31.26 28.43 -21.03
N ARG A 1009 32.53 28.05 -21.12
CA ARG A 1009 33.33 28.14 -22.35
C ARG A 1009 33.30 26.77 -23.03
N LEU A 1010 32.97 26.73 -24.31
CA LEU A 1010 32.83 25.50 -25.09
C LEU A 1010 33.60 25.64 -26.40
N VAL A 1011 34.60 24.79 -26.63
CA VAL A 1011 35.38 24.78 -27.86
C VAL A 1011 34.90 23.64 -28.76
N VAL A 1012 34.47 23.97 -29.98
CA VAL A 1012 34.25 23.01 -31.07
C VAL A 1012 35.54 22.94 -31.88
N TRP A 1013 36.21 21.78 -31.83
CA TRP A 1013 37.49 21.59 -32.52
C TRP A 1013 37.28 21.22 -33.99
N ARG A 1014 36.57 20.11 -34.23
CA ARG A 1014 36.37 19.52 -35.56
C ARG A 1014 35.15 18.60 -35.61
N VAL A 1015 34.75 18.23 -36.81
CA VAL A 1015 33.68 17.28 -37.13
C VAL A 1015 34.24 16.19 -38.04
N LYS A 1016 33.75 14.96 -37.90
CA LYS A 1016 34.12 13.81 -38.75
C LYS A 1016 32.93 12.98 -39.21
N ASN A 1017 33.18 12.09 -40.17
CA ASN A 1017 32.28 11.02 -40.62
C ASN A 1017 30.91 11.52 -41.14
N VAL A 1018 30.88 12.68 -41.78
CA VAL A 1018 29.63 13.23 -42.35
C VAL A 1018 29.29 12.55 -43.68
N ALA A 1019 28.07 12.04 -43.79
CA ALA A 1019 27.61 11.39 -45.02
C ALA A 1019 27.33 12.41 -46.13
N LEU A 1020 27.94 12.20 -47.31
CA LEU A 1020 27.85 13.10 -48.47
C LEU A 1020 26.58 12.92 -49.34
N GLU A 1021 25.80 11.85 -49.12
CA GLU A 1021 24.51 11.53 -49.79
C GLU A 1021 24.43 11.81 -51.30
N GLY A 1022 25.49 11.46 -52.04
CA GLY A 1022 25.53 11.59 -53.51
C GLY A 1022 26.01 12.96 -54.02
N THR A 1023 26.29 13.91 -53.13
CA THR A 1023 27.06 15.11 -53.47
C THR A 1023 28.55 14.80 -53.56
N SER A 1024 29.31 15.57 -54.34
CA SER A 1024 30.77 15.45 -54.44
C SER A 1024 31.52 16.15 -53.31
N SER A 1025 30.83 17.02 -52.56
CA SER A 1025 31.40 17.79 -51.45
C SER A 1025 30.28 18.50 -50.67
N ILE A 1026 30.43 18.60 -49.34
CA ILE A 1026 29.46 19.24 -48.44
C ILE A 1026 30.08 20.45 -47.72
N SER A 1027 29.30 21.50 -47.46
CA SER A 1027 29.74 22.66 -46.67
C SER A 1027 29.15 22.59 -45.28
N LEU A 1028 29.94 22.74 -44.21
CA LEU A 1028 29.54 22.39 -42.84
C LEU A 1028 29.68 23.56 -41.86
N TYR A 1029 28.75 23.64 -40.91
CA TYR A 1029 28.89 24.44 -39.68
C TYR A 1029 28.18 23.77 -38.50
N VAL A 1030 28.58 24.15 -37.28
CA VAL A 1030 28.00 23.64 -36.02
C VAL A 1030 27.25 24.75 -35.30
N ARG A 1031 26.08 24.43 -34.77
CA ARG A 1031 25.24 25.29 -33.94
C ARG A 1031 25.19 24.75 -32.51
N GLY A 1032 25.54 25.57 -31.54
CA GLY A 1032 25.35 25.32 -30.11
C GLY A 1032 24.14 26.07 -29.57
N ILE A 1033 23.31 25.38 -28.78
CA ILE A 1033 22.12 25.91 -28.13
C ILE A 1033 22.20 25.56 -26.64
N PHE A 1034 22.05 26.56 -25.78
CA PHE A 1034 21.96 26.39 -24.33
C PHE A 1034 20.79 27.21 -23.77
N GLN A 1035 20.01 26.64 -22.84
CA GLN A 1035 18.89 27.31 -22.19
C GLN A 1035 19.32 27.90 -20.85
N THR A 1036 19.06 29.20 -20.65
CA THR A 1036 19.36 29.90 -19.39
C THR A 1036 18.19 29.81 -18.39
N ASP A 1037 18.46 30.09 -17.12
CA ASP A 1037 17.45 30.13 -16.03
C ASP A 1037 16.28 31.09 -16.32
N GLU A 1038 16.52 32.13 -17.13
CA GLU A 1038 15.49 33.09 -17.58
C GLU A 1038 14.59 32.52 -18.70
N GLN A 1039 14.71 31.22 -18.99
CA GLN A 1039 14.03 30.46 -20.04
C GLN A 1039 14.33 30.94 -21.47
N GLN A 1040 15.35 31.79 -21.64
CA GLN A 1040 15.87 32.20 -22.94
C GLN A 1040 16.87 31.17 -23.51
N GLU A 1041 16.65 30.76 -24.76
CA GLU A 1041 17.60 29.97 -25.53
C GLU A 1041 18.69 30.87 -26.14
N VAL A 1042 19.95 30.55 -25.86
CA VAL A 1042 21.12 31.22 -26.44
C VAL A 1042 21.67 30.32 -27.55
N ILE A 1043 21.51 30.77 -28.79
CA ILE A 1043 21.95 30.07 -30.01
C ILE A 1043 23.23 30.73 -30.51
N LYS A 1044 24.26 29.94 -30.85
CA LYS A 1044 25.52 30.39 -31.46
C LYS A 1044 25.99 29.42 -32.54
N ASP A 1045 26.49 29.95 -33.65
CA ASP A 1045 27.00 29.19 -34.81
C ASP A 1045 28.51 29.36 -34.98
N THR A 1046 29.20 28.34 -35.52
CA THR A 1046 30.61 28.43 -35.95
C THR A 1046 30.76 29.22 -37.25
N ASP A 1047 32.00 29.45 -37.67
CA ASP A 1047 32.28 29.71 -39.08
C ASP A 1047 31.93 28.48 -39.97
N ILE A 1048 31.92 28.69 -41.30
CA ILE A 1048 31.60 27.66 -42.29
C ILE A 1048 32.90 27.04 -42.83
N HIS A 1049 32.90 25.72 -42.97
CA HIS A 1049 33.93 24.95 -43.65
C HIS A 1049 33.35 24.47 -44.99
N TYR A 1050 33.73 25.12 -46.10
CA TYR A 1050 33.14 24.90 -47.43
C TYR A 1050 33.68 23.65 -48.11
N ASN A 1051 32.90 23.03 -48.99
CA ASN A 1051 33.38 22.05 -49.98
C ASN A 1051 34.23 20.89 -49.41
N SER A 1052 33.90 20.37 -48.22
CA SER A 1052 34.52 19.15 -47.66
C SER A 1052 34.27 17.96 -48.59
N LYS A 1053 35.35 17.37 -49.11
CA LYS A 1053 35.32 16.24 -50.07
C LYS A 1053 35.35 14.87 -49.38
N ASP A 1054 35.53 14.82 -48.05
CA ASP A 1054 35.70 13.60 -47.26
C ASP A 1054 34.72 13.46 -46.07
N GLY A 1055 33.88 14.48 -45.81
CA GLY A 1055 32.95 14.49 -44.68
C GLY A 1055 33.59 14.89 -43.35
N ASN A 1056 34.79 15.47 -43.37
CA ASN A 1056 35.45 16.05 -42.20
C ASN A 1056 35.49 17.59 -42.31
N ALA A 1057 35.54 18.29 -41.17
CA ALA A 1057 35.67 19.74 -41.12
C ALA A 1057 36.37 20.20 -39.83
N THR A 1058 37.24 21.20 -39.91
CA THR A 1058 37.92 21.80 -38.75
C THR A 1058 37.40 23.21 -38.50
N PHE A 1059 37.13 23.54 -37.23
CA PHE A 1059 36.52 24.81 -36.82
C PHE A 1059 37.40 25.61 -35.84
N ASN A 1060 38.00 24.94 -34.84
CA ASN A 1060 38.76 25.57 -33.75
C ASN A 1060 38.03 26.82 -33.18
N TRP A 1061 36.77 26.65 -32.77
CA TRP A 1061 35.83 27.74 -32.51
C TRP A 1061 35.31 27.74 -31.08
N ARG A 1062 35.26 28.90 -30.42
CA ARG A 1062 34.79 29.05 -29.03
C ARG A 1062 33.40 29.65 -28.93
N PHE A 1063 32.49 28.92 -28.28
CA PHE A 1063 31.26 29.46 -27.71
C PHE A 1063 31.46 29.84 -26.24
N LYS A 1064 30.66 30.81 -25.80
CA LYS A 1064 30.63 31.33 -24.42
C LYS A 1064 29.17 31.51 -23.99
N TYR A 1065 28.76 30.94 -22.88
CA TYR A 1065 27.40 31.02 -22.35
C TYR A 1065 27.43 31.49 -20.88
N PRO A 1066 26.69 32.55 -20.51
CA PRO A 1066 26.46 32.87 -19.11
C PRO A 1066 25.47 31.86 -18.52
N ILE A 1067 25.81 31.28 -17.37
CA ILE A 1067 24.99 30.27 -16.67
C ILE A 1067 25.04 30.55 -15.16
N ARG A 1068 24.17 29.88 -14.39
CA ARG A 1068 24.26 29.82 -12.94
C ARG A 1068 24.47 28.38 -12.49
N ILE A 1069 25.15 28.21 -11.35
CA ILE A 1069 25.30 26.89 -10.71
C ILE A 1069 24.90 27.03 -9.23
N PRO A 1070 23.92 26.25 -8.74
CA PRO A 1070 23.11 25.27 -9.48
C PRO A 1070 22.04 25.92 -10.37
N SER A 1071 21.76 25.29 -11.52
CA SER A 1071 20.68 25.62 -12.46
C SER A 1071 19.80 24.38 -12.69
N GLU A 1072 18.55 24.59 -13.11
CA GLU A 1072 17.65 23.53 -13.59
C GLU A 1072 17.95 23.10 -15.04
N TYR A 1073 18.78 23.86 -15.77
CA TYR A 1073 19.13 23.66 -17.17
C TYR A 1073 20.60 23.24 -17.31
N SER A 1074 20.84 21.94 -17.45
CA SER A 1074 22.18 21.34 -17.61
C SER A 1074 22.46 20.79 -19.01
N GLN A 1075 21.48 20.84 -19.92
CA GLN A 1075 21.58 20.25 -21.25
C GLN A 1075 22.08 21.26 -22.29
N LEU A 1076 23.22 20.93 -22.89
CA LEU A 1076 23.81 21.63 -24.03
C LEU A 1076 23.46 20.85 -25.31
N LYS A 1077 22.80 21.50 -26.26
CA LYS A 1077 22.43 20.90 -27.54
C LYS A 1077 23.37 21.37 -28.65
N LEU A 1078 23.86 20.42 -29.45
CA LEU A 1078 24.70 20.66 -30.62
C LEU A 1078 24.00 20.15 -31.87
N GLN A 1079 23.99 20.95 -32.94
CA GLN A 1079 23.39 20.63 -34.22
C GLN A 1079 24.43 20.82 -35.34
N LEU A 1080 24.49 19.88 -36.27
CA LEU A 1080 25.38 19.90 -37.42
C LEU A 1080 24.58 20.21 -38.68
N PHE A 1081 25.00 21.20 -39.46
CA PHE A 1081 24.27 21.69 -40.64
C PHE A 1081 25.08 21.59 -41.93
N SER A 1082 24.37 21.29 -43.03
CA SER A 1082 24.81 21.42 -44.41
C SER A 1082 24.47 22.83 -44.91
N TYR A 1083 25.48 23.67 -45.13
CA TYR A 1083 25.31 25.02 -45.65
C TYR A 1083 25.00 25.01 -47.15
N SER A 1084 24.05 25.84 -47.56
CA SER A 1084 23.71 26.09 -48.97
C SER A 1084 23.51 27.59 -49.22
N LEU A 1085 23.99 28.09 -50.36
CA LEU A 1085 23.94 29.52 -50.69
C LEU A 1085 22.55 29.99 -51.16
N LEU A 1086 21.79 29.11 -51.82
CA LEU A 1086 20.54 29.45 -52.54
C LEU A 1086 19.28 28.80 -51.93
N SER A 1087 19.42 28.12 -50.79
CA SER A 1087 18.35 27.39 -50.10
C SER A 1087 18.60 27.40 -48.59
N SER A 1088 17.58 27.01 -47.81
CA SER A 1088 17.75 26.77 -46.37
C SER A 1088 18.84 25.73 -46.11
N SER A 1089 19.70 25.97 -45.12
CA SER A 1089 20.70 25.00 -44.68
C SER A 1089 20.02 23.80 -44.00
N GLU A 1090 20.47 22.58 -44.33
CA GLU A 1090 19.83 21.33 -43.92
C GLU A 1090 20.45 20.77 -42.62
N LEU A 1091 19.62 20.25 -41.71
CA LEU A 1091 20.09 19.64 -40.47
C LEU A 1091 20.59 18.22 -40.75
N ILE A 1092 21.90 17.99 -40.64
CA ILE A 1092 22.54 16.69 -40.82
C ILE A 1092 22.29 15.77 -39.62
N GLY A 1093 22.19 16.36 -38.42
CA GLY A 1093 21.87 15.66 -37.18
C GLY A 1093 22.12 16.52 -35.94
N GLU A 1094 21.70 16.02 -34.79
CA GLU A 1094 21.86 16.67 -33.50
C GLU A 1094 22.32 15.71 -32.40
N GLY A 1095 23.05 16.24 -31.43
CA GLY A 1095 23.50 15.56 -30.22
C GLY A 1095 23.27 16.43 -28.99
N VAL A 1096 23.11 15.81 -27.82
CA VAL A 1096 22.86 16.51 -26.55
C VAL A 1096 23.87 16.04 -25.52
N VAL A 1097 24.45 17.00 -24.79
CA VAL A 1097 25.43 16.82 -23.73
C VAL A 1097 24.77 17.20 -22.40
N ASP A 1098 24.79 16.29 -21.42
CA ASP A 1098 24.30 16.54 -20.07
C ASP A 1098 25.46 16.93 -19.14
N LEU A 1099 25.48 18.20 -18.72
CA LEU A 1099 26.49 18.76 -17.82
C LEU A 1099 26.13 18.62 -16.32
N SER A 1100 25.08 17.87 -15.98
CA SER A 1100 24.58 17.74 -14.60
C SER A 1100 25.64 17.24 -13.61
N LEU A 1101 26.50 16.31 -14.04
CA LEU A 1101 27.58 15.78 -13.20
C LEU A 1101 28.68 16.83 -12.96
N ASP A 1102 29.03 17.59 -13.99
CA ASP A 1102 30.05 18.64 -13.94
C ASP A 1102 29.59 19.84 -13.11
N PHE A 1103 28.32 20.25 -13.25
CA PHE A 1103 27.71 21.27 -12.39
C PHE A 1103 27.73 20.84 -10.91
N ASN A 1104 27.50 19.54 -10.62
CA ASN A 1104 27.61 19.02 -9.26
C ASN A 1104 29.05 18.95 -8.75
N ARG A 1105 30.04 18.68 -9.60
CA ARG A 1105 31.48 18.74 -9.25
C ARG A 1105 31.93 20.17 -8.91
N VAL A 1106 31.53 21.14 -9.73
CA VAL A 1106 31.77 22.58 -9.48
C VAL A 1106 31.10 23.05 -8.20
N LYS A 1107 29.85 22.66 -7.95
CA LYS A 1107 29.10 23.00 -6.73
C LYS A 1107 29.80 22.54 -5.44
N ARG A 1108 30.52 21.41 -5.47
CA ARG A 1108 31.32 20.91 -4.33
C ARG A 1108 32.60 21.74 -4.13
N HIS A 1109 33.35 21.96 -5.20
CA HIS A 1109 34.73 22.45 -5.12
C HIS A 1109 34.91 23.97 -5.26
N ARG A 1110 33.90 24.70 -5.76
CA ARG A 1110 33.89 26.17 -5.93
C ARG A 1110 35.12 26.74 -6.65
N GLY A 1111 35.23 26.48 -7.95
CA GLY A 1111 36.29 27.06 -8.77
C GLY A 1111 36.23 26.65 -10.24
N HIS A 1112 37.28 26.98 -10.98
CA HIS A 1112 37.48 26.58 -12.37
C HIS A 1112 37.54 25.06 -12.53
N TYR A 1113 36.74 24.50 -13.45
CA TYR A 1113 36.70 23.07 -13.74
C TYR A 1113 36.71 22.83 -15.26
N ASN A 1114 37.56 21.90 -15.72
CA ASN A 1114 37.73 21.60 -17.15
C ASN A 1114 37.20 20.20 -17.49
N ILE A 1115 36.38 20.14 -18.53
CA ILE A 1115 35.85 18.92 -19.15
C ILE A 1115 36.78 18.58 -20.32
N PRO A 1116 37.48 17.43 -20.29
CA PRO A 1116 38.47 17.05 -21.30
C PRO A 1116 37.83 16.80 -22.67
N LYS A 1117 38.65 16.70 -23.72
CA LYS A 1117 38.18 16.48 -25.10
C LYS A 1117 37.40 15.17 -25.25
N PHE A 1118 36.19 15.25 -25.80
CA PHE A 1118 35.38 14.07 -26.17
C PHE A 1118 34.59 14.31 -27.47
N TRP A 1119 34.01 13.23 -28.00
CA TRP A 1119 33.19 13.26 -29.22
C TRP A 1119 31.70 13.15 -28.87
N VAL A 1120 30.89 13.97 -29.52
CA VAL A 1120 29.42 13.96 -29.45
C VAL A 1120 28.89 13.49 -30.79
N ASP A 1121 28.22 12.33 -30.81
CA ASP A 1121 27.60 11.79 -32.02
C ASP A 1121 26.27 12.50 -32.32
N CYS A 1122 26.05 12.84 -33.58
CA CYS A 1122 24.85 13.52 -34.06
C CYS A 1122 23.94 12.54 -34.82
N ILE A 1123 22.66 12.53 -34.46
CA ILE A 1123 21.62 11.69 -35.08
C ILE A 1123 20.52 12.55 -35.69
N HIS A 1124 19.91 12.12 -36.80
CA HIS A 1124 18.81 12.85 -37.43
C HIS A 1124 17.45 12.21 -37.14
N ALA A 1125 16.48 12.99 -36.67
CA ALA A 1125 15.19 12.49 -36.19
C ALA A 1125 14.41 11.65 -37.23
N ALA A 1126 14.53 11.98 -38.52
CA ALA A 1126 13.90 11.23 -39.61
C ALA A 1126 14.66 9.95 -40.04
N GLN A 1127 15.90 9.75 -39.58
CA GLN A 1127 16.75 8.61 -39.93
C GLN A 1127 17.04 7.66 -38.74
N GLY A 1128 16.36 7.86 -37.60
CA GLY A 1128 16.44 6.97 -36.44
C GLY A 1128 17.73 7.14 -35.63
N THR A 1129 18.35 6.03 -35.22
CA THR A 1129 19.56 6.01 -34.38
C THR A 1129 20.86 5.96 -35.19
N LEU A 1130 20.83 6.31 -36.48
CA LEU A 1130 22.03 6.34 -37.32
C LEU A 1130 22.85 7.61 -37.01
N VAL A 1131 24.12 7.42 -36.64
CA VAL A 1131 25.06 8.53 -36.48
C VAL A 1131 25.42 9.10 -37.86
N ARG A 1132 25.28 10.42 -37.99
CA ARG A 1132 25.39 11.19 -39.24
C ARG A 1132 26.60 12.11 -39.31
N GLY A 1133 27.38 12.12 -38.24
CA GLY A 1133 28.61 12.86 -38.03
C GLY A 1133 28.89 12.92 -36.53
N SER A 1134 30.15 13.14 -36.14
CA SER A 1134 30.55 13.33 -34.75
C SER A 1134 31.27 14.66 -34.58
N ILE A 1135 31.00 15.40 -33.50
CA ILE A 1135 31.62 16.70 -33.17
C ILE A 1135 32.61 16.50 -32.01
N GLU A 1136 33.86 16.92 -32.16
CA GLU A 1136 34.87 16.92 -31.08
C GLU A 1136 34.80 18.23 -30.28
N ILE A 1137 34.53 18.15 -28.98
CA ILE A 1137 34.37 19.30 -28.09
C ILE A 1137 35.24 19.22 -26.84
N GLU A 1138 35.50 20.39 -26.25
CA GLU A 1138 36.14 20.61 -24.94
C GLU A 1138 35.37 21.72 -24.23
N ALA A 1139 35.25 21.71 -22.90
CA ALA A 1139 34.52 22.76 -22.19
C ALA A 1139 35.09 23.08 -20.82
N SER A 1140 35.06 24.35 -20.41
CA SER A 1140 35.48 24.78 -19.07
C SER A 1140 34.41 25.62 -18.39
N LEU A 1141 34.13 25.33 -17.12
CA LEU A 1141 33.26 26.08 -16.24
C LEU A 1141 34.13 27.02 -15.40
N VAL A 1142 33.88 28.33 -15.51
CA VAL A 1142 34.72 29.39 -14.92
C VAL A 1142 33.82 30.34 -14.11
N THR A 1143 34.20 30.76 -12.89
CA THR A 1143 33.37 31.73 -12.14
C THR A 1143 33.30 33.06 -12.89
N ASP A 1144 32.23 33.85 -12.76
CA ASP A 1144 32.17 35.15 -13.44
C ASP A 1144 33.35 36.07 -13.05
N SER A 1145 33.77 36.07 -11.78
CA SER A 1145 34.97 36.77 -11.31
C SER A 1145 36.26 36.31 -11.99
N ASP A 1146 36.45 35.00 -12.20
CA ASP A 1146 37.60 34.45 -12.93
C ASP A 1146 37.48 34.75 -14.44
N ALA A 1147 36.26 34.78 -14.99
CA ALA A 1147 36.01 35.06 -16.40
C ALA A 1147 36.30 36.52 -16.75
N GLN A 1148 35.96 37.46 -15.87
CA GLN A 1148 36.35 38.87 -15.96
C GLN A 1148 37.86 39.07 -15.80
N THR A 1149 38.50 38.32 -14.89
CA THR A 1149 39.96 38.41 -14.62
C THR A 1149 40.79 37.78 -15.75
N PHE A 1150 40.32 36.67 -16.32
CA PHE A 1150 40.96 35.92 -17.39
C PHE A 1150 40.02 35.82 -18.62
N PRO A 1151 39.78 36.95 -19.32
CA PRO A 1151 38.86 36.98 -20.45
C PRO A 1151 39.39 36.17 -21.63
N VAL A 1152 38.44 35.65 -22.42
CA VAL A 1152 38.64 34.98 -23.72
C VAL A 1152 37.62 35.48 -24.74
N GLY A 1153 37.99 35.57 -26.01
CA GLY A 1153 37.10 35.96 -27.12
C GLY A 1153 36.09 34.86 -27.53
N ASN A 1154 35.10 35.19 -28.37
CA ASN A 1154 34.30 34.17 -29.07
C ASN A 1154 35.08 33.70 -30.32
N GLY A 1155 34.78 32.52 -30.85
CA GLY A 1155 35.51 31.98 -32.00
C GLY A 1155 37.03 31.97 -31.75
N GLN A 1156 37.77 32.64 -32.63
CA GLN A 1156 39.23 32.85 -32.54
C GLN A 1156 39.60 34.32 -32.21
N GLU A 1157 38.63 35.12 -31.76
CA GLU A 1157 38.81 36.55 -31.43
C GLU A 1157 39.85 36.77 -30.31
N ALA A 1158 40.51 37.94 -30.33
CA ALA A 1158 41.38 38.35 -29.24
C ALA A 1158 40.58 38.69 -27.97
N PRO A 1159 41.00 38.25 -26.76
CA PRO A 1159 42.16 37.39 -26.48
C PRO A 1159 41.87 35.91 -26.75
N ASN A 1160 42.64 35.32 -27.69
CA ASN A 1160 42.58 33.91 -28.04
C ASN A 1160 43.62 33.14 -27.21
N LYS A 1161 43.19 32.64 -26.05
CA LYS A 1161 43.98 31.88 -25.08
C LYS A 1161 43.07 30.96 -24.27
N ASP A 1162 43.65 30.06 -23.48
CA ASP A 1162 42.94 29.25 -22.48
C ASP A 1162 41.69 28.50 -23.02
N PRO A 1163 41.83 27.57 -23.99
CA PRO A 1163 43.04 27.21 -24.74
C PRO A 1163 43.28 28.14 -25.95
N TYR A 1164 44.50 28.12 -26.51
CA TYR A 1164 44.80 28.78 -27.78
C TYR A 1164 44.20 28.00 -28.95
N LEU A 1165 43.49 28.70 -29.84
CA LEU A 1165 42.81 28.14 -31.00
C LEU A 1165 43.56 28.53 -32.28
N PRO A 1166 44.26 27.59 -32.96
CA PRO A 1166 45.04 27.92 -34.15
C PRO A 1166 44.13 28.21 -35.35
N PRO A 1167 44.49 29.17 -36.21
CA PRO A 1167 43.68 29.58 -37.36
C PRO A 1167 43.55 28.44 -38.38
N VAL A 1168 42.32 28.21 -38.85
CA VAL A 1168 42.01 27.20 -39.87
C VAL A 1168 42.02 27.87 -41.24
N LEU A 1169 43.03 27.57 -42.06
CA LEU A 1169 43.21 28.16 -43.40
C LEU A 1169 42.50 27.37 -44.51
N GLU A 1170 42.29 26.07 -44.29
CA GLU A 1170 41.66 25.16 -45.25
C GLU A 1170 40.17 25.50 -45.43
N ASN A 1171 39.69 25.41 -46.67
CA ASN A 1171 38.25 25.37 -46.99
C ASN A 1171 37.43 26.58 -46.47
N ARG A 1172 38.04 27.75 -46.33
CA ARG A 1172 37.38 28.98 -45.84
C ARG A 1172 36.78 29.90 -46.92
N THR A 1173 36.91 29.55 -48.20
CA THR A 1173 36.27 30.28 -49.30
C THR A 1173 35.37 29.35 -50.11
N LEU A 1174 34.15 29.81 -50.42
CA LEU A 1174 33.16 29.06 -51.21
C LEU A 1174 33.67 28.71 -52.62
N ILE A 1175 34.49 29.59 -53.21
CA ILE A 1175 35.15 29.39 -54.50
C ILE A 1175 36.60 29.00 -54.24
N ASP A 1176 37.00 27.84 -54.74
CA ASP A 1176 38.40 27.44 -54.83
C ASP A 1176 39.01 28.07 -56.11
N TRP A 1177 39.82 29.10 -55.92
CA TRP A 1177 40.48 29.80 -57.02
C TRP A 1177 41.63 29.00 -57.64
N GLU A 1178 42.17 27.99 -56.97
CA GLU A 1178 43.16 27.08 -57.56
C GLU A 1178 42.47 26.01 -58.42
N GLU A 1179 41.35 25.45 -58.00
CA GLU A 1179 40.54 24.52 -58.81
C GLU A 1179 39.94 25.24 -60.05
N VAL A 1180 39.49 26.49 -59.91
CA VAL A 1180 39.08 27.36 -61.04
C VAL A 1180 40.26 27.68 -61.96
N LYS A 1181 41.44 28.04 -61.42
CA LYS A 1181 42.63 28.33 -62.22
C LYS A 1181 43.13 27.10 -62.97
N ASN A 1182 43.24 25.95 -62.31
CA ASN A 1182 43.60 24.68 -62.94
C ASN A 1182 42.60 24.29 -64.03
N THR A 1183 41.30 24.59 -63.85
CA THR A 1183 40.29 24.41 -64.90
C THR A 1183 40.51 25.37 -66.08
N PHE A 1184 40.87 26.63 -65.82
CA PHE A 1184 41.20 27.62 -66.86
C PHE A 1184 42.48 27.25 -67.64
N ASP A 1185 43.54 26.83 -66.95
CA ASP A 1185 44.81 26.45 -67.55
C ASP A 1185 44.66 25.16 -68.40
N ASN A 1186 43.82 24.21 -67.97
CA ASN A 1186 43.46 23.04 -68.79
C ASN A 1186 42.52 23.38 -69.97
N ALA A 1187 41.57 24.31 -69.79
CA ALA A 1187 40.67 24.75 -70.87
C ALA A 1187 41.38 25.63 -71.92
N GLY A 1188 42.41 26.37 -71.53
CA GLY A 1188 43.21 27.24 -72.42
C GLY A 1188 43.86 26.48 -73.57
N GLY A 1189 44.15 25.19 -73.40
CA GLY A 1189 44.69 24.32 -74.46
C GLY A 1189 43.70 24.00 -75.59
N ALA A 1190 42.41 24.25 -75.42
CA ALA A 1190 41.36 23.85 -76.38
C ALA A 1190 40.67 25.02 -77.11
N ILE A 1191 40.82 26.27 -76.65
CA ILE A 1191 40.05 27.44 -77.15
C ILE A 1191 40.98 28.49 -77.78
N LEU A 1192 41.91 28.05 -78.65
CA LEU A 1192 42.82 28.95 -79.37
C LEU A 1192 42.96 28.61 -80.87
N SER A 1193 41.90 28.05 -81.47
CA SER A 1193 41.73 28.03 -82.93
C SER A 1193 40.29 28.30 -83.35
N GLY A 1194 40.02 29.51 -83.86
CA GLY A 1194 38.80 29.80 -84.62
C GLY A 1194 37.61 30.42 -83.85
N LEU A 1195 37.76 31.63 -83.33
CA LEU A 1195 36.60 32.51 -83.07
C LEU A 1195 36.75 33.84 -83.83
N ARG A 1196 35.81 34.13 -84.74
CA ARG A 1196 35.75 35.40 -85.49
C ARG A 1196 35.02 36.48 -84.72
N TRP A 1197 35.13 37.73 -85.17
CA TRP A 1197 34.81 38.95 -84.42
C TRP A 1197 33.39 39.07 -83.83
N THR A 1198 32.41 38.27 -84.28
CA THR A 1198 31.08 38.19 -83.66
C THR A 1198 31.12 37.71 -82.21
N GLY A 1199 32.08 36.85 -81.84
CA GLY A 1199 32.23 36.38 -80.45
C GLY A 1199 32.61 37.48 -79.46
N MET A 1200 33.29 38.54 -79.91
CA MET A 1200 33.76 39.62 -79.03
C MET A 1200 32.61 40.45 -78.47
N PHE A 1201 31.55 40.67 -79.26
CA PHE A 1201 30.34 41.36 -78.80
C PHE A 1201 29.52 40.52 -77.81
N ILE A 1202 29.48 39.18 -78.00
CA ILE A 1202 28.82 38.27 -77.05
C ILE A 1202 29.61 38.25 -75.73
N ALA A 1203 30.94 38.21 -75.78
CA ALA A 1203 31.79 38.31 -74.59
C ALA A 1203 31.61 39.66 -73.87
N PHE A 1204 31.48 40.77 -74.59
CA PHE A 1204 31.24 42.09 -73.98
C PHE A 1204 29.85 42.19 -73.34
N ALA A 1205 28.82 41.63 -73.99
CA ALA A 1205 27.46 41.56 -73.42
C ALA A 1205 27.41 40.64 -72.18
N ALA A 1206 28.11 39.50 -72.20
CA ALA A 1206 28.23 38.60 -71.06
C ALA A 1206 29.00 39.25 -69.90
N ALA A 1207 30.10 39.96 -70.17
CA ALA A 1207 30.84 40.72 -69.16
C ALA A 1207 30.01 41.85 -68.55
N PHE A 1208 29.19 42.55 -69.36
CA PHE A 1208 28.29 43.59 -68.87
C PHE A 1208 27.14 43.01 -68.02
N ALA A 1209 26.58 41.86 -68.41
CA ALA A 1209 25.58 41.13 -67.62
C ALA A 1209 26.17 40.59 -66.31
N LEU A 1210 27.41 40.07 -66.33
CA LEU A 1210 28.13 39.62 -65.14
C LEU A 1210 28.43 40.80 -64.20
N LEU A 1211 28.84 41.95 -64.73
CA LEU A 1211 29.07 43.16 -63.94
C LEU A 1211 27.78 43.69 -63.31
N LEU A 1212 26.65 43.64 -64.03
CA LEU A 1212 25.32 43.93 -63.46
C LEU A 1212 24.93 42.94 -62.35
N LEU A 1213 25.17 41.65 -62.55
CA LEU A 1213 24.87 40.60 -61.56
C LEU A 1213 25.74 40.75 -60.30
N VAL A 1214 27.03 41.08 -60.46
CA VAL A 1214 27.94 41.40 -59.35
C VAL A 1214 27.51 42.69 -58.62
N LEU A 1215 27.05 43.72 -59.34
CA LEU A 1215 26.50 44.95 -58.74
C LEU A 1215 25.16 44.74 -58.00
N VAL A 1216 24.41 43.69 -58.35
CA VAL A 1216 23.21 43.25 -57.59
C VAL A 1216 23.60 42.42 -56.35
N LEU A 1217 24.68 41.64 -56.41
CA LEU A 1217 25.19 40.85 -55.28
C LEU A 1217 26.05 41.64 -54.27
N ILE A 1218 26.37 42.91 -54.56
CA ILE A 1218 27.13 43.83 -53.68
C ILE A 1218 26.18 44.84 -52.99
N LYS A 1219 24.88 44.56 -52.96
CA LYS A 1219 23.85 45.44 -52.38
C LYS A 1219 22.86 44.71 -51.47
#